data_AF-A0A831Z9N7-F1
#
_entry.id   AF-A0A831Z9N7-F1
#
_cell.length_a   1.000
_cell.length_b   1.000
_cell.length_c   1.000
_cell.angle_alpha   90.00
_cell.angle_beta   90.00
_cell.angle_gamma   90.00
#
_symmetry.space_group_name_H-M   'P 1'
#
loop_
_entity.id
_entity.type
_entity.pdbx_description
1 polymer ?
#
loop_
_entity_poly.entity_id
_entity_poly.type
_entity_poly.pdbx_seq_one_letter_code
_entity_poly.pdbx_strand_id
1 'polypeptide(L)'
;MCRLGIQKNIVMTTVTNNVIAKIAAVATGLAMVASFAVVAPAHAASLTSAQVQSILSLLSSFGADSATISNVQSALTGTSVNTGSTGGTTTTTSSCNFTASLTIGAKGADVTCLQNALIAAGYTIPAGATGYFGSQTQSAVAAWQSANSISPAVGYFGPISRAHWNLGSTSSTSGNTGGNTGGTTAMTGNGLKVALSATSPSGTVIVQKQGIADLGEFTFSNPTSASINVTSLTFNRTGVSNDTTLTNVYLYNGVNRITDSAGVSNSSFSFSNASGLFTVPAGGTYTVAVRSDIADSTSGQQVGVSLTAVGSTGTLDSSVSFPISGGLQTISAADLASVVFDSTTLPSTNTSLSPTADYIVWQNTVSVSTNPVNLSMIKLTNLGSIDASDVQNLRLYVDGTQVGSAVSQLSADRTVTFDLSSNPVLLSTSSHIIKVMANVVGGSSRTLELSLQRSSDAMFVDNQLNQPVTLNTSNTSTSFSAASSGVQTIASVGANGVSVTKAAASPINDIALGTTGVKLASFNFLASGEAVKINDLYVFASTTSDGSTDASYNLANGKIMVNGVQIGSTKTIGGSSTNAASQAMDFSLGSSLIIPAGTVTTVDIYADAKTSAGVNIPSTGTIQVSLKAATSNGQGQSSLNSTNVPSTNVSGNAVTVSSSALTASKFTGYGDQTMIAGTQNARLGSFTLSAGSTEGINVNTIAVDLSGYAGVTNLTLKDHATGATIGTAITTPSATGNTFSVNFTIPESGTKTIDVYGNLLSTATGSIQATLTTSTTGTGAVTSTSSSLSSSEALQSMTVGTGTLSIARSASNPVSANVIAGASQVEVSNYTFSAQNSPYTVTKLEITLPNNVATSTTGVTLQYKNASGATQTVTSALSTNSSTSVATSTFSGLSFYVPKNDSADVKVFVGVPTIANGATSGAGITTTLIHNIGFQAIDSTGNATTSVGTANVSGTSTGYGTMYVRKSFPTFAMQSVGTTPAAGQALYRVNVSADAAGAVDLDQLTFNVSTSTATVAGFTLYDVTGGTATALNATAVEANASGVVKIPFDSLQQVGASQTKTYELRSATLSNWTTGASISISLAQDTSLASNAAATSLTSGNKVVWSDRSASDHATLGTAATDWTNGYLLKDFTSDTTSFNY
;
A
#
# COMPACT_ATOMS: atom_id res chain seq x y z
N MET A 1 12.92 -28.56 0.13
CA MET A 1 13.48 -27.28 0.63
C MET A 1 12.38 -26.53 1.39
N CYS A 2 12.69 -26.15 2.64
CA CYS A 2 11.97 -25.29 3.62
C CYS A 2 10.42 -25.26 3.73
N ARG A 3 9.96 -25.85 4.85
CA ARG A 3 8.89 -25.49 5.83
C ARG A 3 7.57 -24.85 5.35
N LEU A 4 6.43 -25.53 5.53
CA LEU A 4 5.59 -25.70 6.75
C LEU A 4 4.68 -24.48 7.06
N GLY A 5 3.37 -24.64 6.87
CA GLY A 5 2.33 -23.71 7.31
C GLY A 5 1.03 -24.46 7.62
N ILE A 6 0.66 -24.49 8.90
CA ILE A 6 -0.44 -25.23 9.52
C ILE A 6 -1.72 -24.37 9.59
N GLN A 7 -2.87 -25.05 9.54
CA GLN A 7 -4.24 -24.55 9.62
C GLN A 7 -4.66 -23.90 10.97
N LYS A 8 -5.64 -22.98 10.93
CA LYS A 8 -6.98 -23.11 11.61
C LYS A 8 -7.88 -21.86 11.44
N ASN A 9 -8.99 -22.06 10.72
CA ASN A 9 -10.41 -21.77 11.05
C ASN A 9 -10.87 -20.62 11.99
N ILE A 10 -11.97 -19.96 11.53
CA ILE A 10 -13.28 -19.68 12.19
C ILE A 10 -13.73 -18.20 12.41
N VAL A 11 -14.79 -17.85 11.64
CA VAL A 11 -16.06 -17.14 11.97
C VAL A 11 -16.22 -15.62 11.81
N MET A 12 -17.22 -15.27 10.98
CA MET A 12 -17.96 -14.01 10.84
C MET A 12 -18.82 -13.69 12.08
N THR A 13 -18.94 -12.42 12.47
CA THR A 13 -20.24 -11.84 12.91
C THR A 13 -20.27 -10.32 12.73
N THR A 14 -21.48 -9.80 12.48
CA THR A 14 -21.86 -8.50 11.92
C THR A 14 -22.47 -7.59 13.01
N VAL A 15 -22.14 -6.28 12.99
CA VAL A 15 -22.92 -5.06 13.36
C VAL A 15 -23.52 -4.93 14.79
N THR A 16 -23.32 -3.78 15.47
CA THR A 16 -24.33 -2.70 15.75
C THR A 16 -23.81 -1.67 16.77
N ASN A 17 -24.18 -0.40 16.57
CA ASN A 17 -23.86 0.79 17.37
C ASN A 17 -24.62 0.93 18.72
N ASN A 18 -24.01 1.72 19.62
CA ASN A 18 -24.60 2.77 20.50
C ASN A 18 -25.15 2.47 21.93
N VAL A 19 -24.63 3.29 22.87
CA VAL A 19 -25.34 4.08 23.94
C VAL A 19 -25.32 3.61 25.43
N ILE A 20 -24.57 4.39 26.24
CA ILE A 20 -24.87 5.04 27.58
C ILE A 20 -24.86 4.28 28.94
N ALA A 21 -24.10 4.88 29.89
CA ALA A 21 -24.19 4.95 31.39
C ALA A 21 -23.78 3.74 32.26
N LYS A 22 -23.33 3.83 33.53
CA LYS A 22 -22.53 4.76 34.40
C LYS A 22 -22.46 4.04 35.80
N ILE A 23 -21.36 4.21 36.59
CA ILE A 23 -21.22 4.07 38.09
C ILE A 23 -21.12 2.61 38.68
N ALA A 24 -20.35 2.22 39.73
CA ALA A 24 -19.14 2.64 40.49
C ALA A 24 -18.77 1.56 41.58
N ALA A 25 -17.57 1.72 42.21
CA ALA A 25 -17.09 1.24 43.56
C ALA A 25 -16.35 -0.13 43.71
N VAL A 26 -15.36 -0.41 44.60
CA VAL A 26 -14.10 0.18 45.19
C VAL A 26 -13.58 -0.80 46.29
N ALA A 27 -12.25 -0.81 46.62
CA ALA A 27 -11.53 -1.22 47.88
C ALA A 27 -10.67 -2.54 47.87
N THR A 28 -9.53 -2.79 48.55
CA THR A 28 -8.24 -2.12 49.01
C THR A 28 -7.40 -3.16 49.84
N GLY A 29 -6.03 -3.14 49.85
CA GLY A 29 -5.17 -3.79 50.90
C GLY A 29 -3.71 -4.22 50.54
N LEU A 30 -2.71 -4.08 51.46
CA LEU A 30 -1.24 -3.81 51.28
C LEU A 30 -0.26 -4.69 52.16
N ALA A 31 1.03 -5.01 51.77
CA ALA A 31 2.27 -5.23 52.62
C ALA A 31 3.62 -5.62 51.86
N MET A 32 4.83 -5.22 52.38
CA MET A 32 6.24 -5.20 51.83
C MET A 32 7.26 -6.28 52.34
N VAL A 33 8.36 -6.61 51.59
CA VAL A 33 9.84 -6.72 51.95
C VAL A 33 10.70 -7.13 50.70
N ALA A 34 11.95 -6.61 50.56
CA ALA A 34 12.73 -6.48 49.31
C ALA A 34 14.03 -7.31 49.15
N SER A 35 14.35 -7.73 47.90
CA SER A 35 15.72 -7.94 47.36
C SER A 35 15.70 -7.92 45.81
N PHE A 36 16.65 -7.21 45.21
CA PHE A 36 16.57 -6.56 43.89
C PHE A 36 16.79 -7.45 42.65
N ALA A 37 15.79 -7.48 41.75
CA ALA A 37 15.96 -7.49 40.29
C ALA A 37 14.69 -6.91 39.65
N VAL A 38 14.76 -5.63 39.24
CA VAL A 38 13.75 -4.82 38.50
C VAL A 38 12.28 -5.09 38.87
N VAL A 39 11.91 -4.53 40.03
CA VAL A 39 10.56 -4.51 40.59
C VAL A 39 9.67 -3.55 39.80
N ALA A 40 8.55 -4.03 39.24
CA ALA A 40 7.37 -3.19 39.01
C ALA A 40 6.62 -3.04 40.36
N PRO A 41 6.54 -1.85 40.97
CA PRO A 41 5.80 -1.68 42.22
C PRO A 41 4.33 -1.35 41.97
N ALA A 42 3.50 -1.94 42.81
CA ALA A 42 2.04 -1.91 42.84
C ALA A 42 1.41 -0.53 43.09
N HIS A 43 0.16 -0.41 42.65
CA HIS A 43 -0.77 0.69 42.93
C HIS A 43 -0.98 0.90 44.44
N ALA A 44 -0.67 2.11 44.94
CA ALA A 44 -1.34 2.64 46.12
C ALA A 44 -2.80 2.90 45.74
N ALA A 45 -3.75 2.35 46.50
CA ALA A 45 -5.16 2.64 46.31
C ALA A 45 -5.44 4.10 46.68
N SER A 46 -5.57 4.94 45.66
CA SER A 46 -5.98 6.33 45.80
C SER A 46 -7.48 6.43 46.08
N LEU A 47 -7.89 7.47 46.82
CA LEU A 47 -9.29 7.89 46.87
C LEU A 47 -9.78 8.10 45.43
N THR A 48 -10.92 7.53 45.06
CA THR A 48 -11.44 7.72 43.70
C THR A 48 -11.80 9.18 43.45
N SER A 49 -11.70 9.63 42.19
CA SER A 49 -12.04 11.01 41.79
C SER A 49 -13.45 11.42 42.22
N ALA A 50 -14.38 10.45 42.30
CA ALA A 50 -15.74 10.66 42.79
C ALA A 50 -15.79 10.95 44.30
N GLN A 51 -14.95 10.28 45.10
CA GLN A 51 -14.84 10.53 46.55
C GLN A 51 -14.16 11.87 46.82
N VAL A 52 -13.11 12.22 46.06
CA VAL A 52 -12.44 13.53 46.15
C VAL A 52 -13.43 14.65 45.79
N GLN A 53 -14.22 14.50 44.72
CA GLN A 53 -15.24 15.49 44.37
C GLN A 53 -16.42 15.56 45.36
N SER A 54 -16.77 14.46 46.02
CA SER A 54 -17.81 14.47 47.06
C SER A 54 -17.34 15.26 48.29
N ILE A 55 -16.06 15.13 48.67
CA ILE A 55 -15.45 15.90 49.76
C ILE A 55 -15.33 17.38 49.38
N LEU A 56 -14.86 17.70 48.17
CA LEU A 56 -14.72 19.09 47.71
C LEU A 56 -16.09 19.79 47.52
N SER A 57 -17.13 19.04 47.14
CA SER A 57 -18.51 19.55 47.07
C SER A 57 -19.15 19.76 48.45
N LEU A 58 -18.74 18.99 49.46
CA LEU A 58 -19.16 19.21 50.83
C LEU A 58 -18.46 20.45 51.44
N LEU A 59 -17.18 20.68 51.13
CA LEU A 59 -16.48 21.90 51.54
C LEU A 59 -17.04 23.16 50.86
N SER A 60 -17.44 23.08 49.59
CA SER A 60 -18.06 24.21 48.90
C SER A 60 -19.48 24.50 49.40
N SER A 61 -20.24 23.49 49.88
CA SER A 61 -21.56 23.71 50.46
C SER A 61 -21.52 24.40 51.84
N PHE A 62 -20.39 24.32 52.55
CA PHE A 62 -20.11 25.12 53.75
C PHE A 62 -19.43 26.46 53.46
N GLY A 63 -19.25 26.83 52.18
CA GLY A 63 -18.73 28.15 51.77
C GLY A 63 -17.21 28.31 51.85
N ALA A 64 -16.43 27.23 51.80
CA ALA A 64 -14.97 27.32 51.77
C ALA A 64 -14.47 28.02 50.47
N ASP A 65 -13.48 28.89 50.60
CA ASP A 65 -12.90 29.65 49.48
C ASP A 65 -12.01 28.78 48.57
N SER A 66 -11.72 29.24 47.35
CA SER A 66 -11.07 28.41 46.33
C SER A 66 -9.64 28.00 46.70
N ALA A 67 -8.93 28.74 47.55
CA ALA A 67 -7.59 28.39 47.98
C ALA A 67 -7.65 27.24 49.01
N THR A 68 -8.60 27.28 49.94
CA THR A 68 -8.85 26.18 50.88
C THR A 68 -9.30 24.91 50.15
N ILE A 69 -10.20 25.02 49.16
CA ILE A 69 -10.63 23.91 48.30
C ILE A 69 -9.44 23.33 47.52
N SER A 70 -8.58 24.18 46.95
CA SER A 70 -7.39 23.73 46.22
C SER A 70 -6.36 23.05 47.14
N ASN A 71 -6.20 23.52 48.38
CA ASN A 71 -5.27 22.91 49.34
C ASN A 71 -5.77 21.54 49.83
N VAL A 72 -7.07 21.40 50.07
CA VAL A 72 -7.69 20.12 50.42
C VAL A 72 -7.67 19.15 49.22
N GLN A 73 -7.88 19.65 48.00
CA GLN A 73 -7.73 18.85 46.78
C GLN A 73 -6.30 18.34 46.61
N SER A 74 -5.30 19.20 46.87
CA SER A 74 -3.90 18.80 46.83
C SER A 74 -3.53 17.78 47.92
N ALA A 75 -4.04 17.96 49.14
CA ALA A 75 -3.83 17.00 50.23
C ALA A 75 -4.46 15.63 49.97
N LEU A 76 -5.67 15.58 49.39
CA LEU A 76 -6.38 14.32 49.08
C LEU A 76 -5.87 13.61 47.82
N THR A 77 -5.20 14.34 46.93
CA THR A 77 -4.59 13.81 45.69
C THR A 77 -3.07 13.59 45.81
N GLY A 78 -2.49 13.84 46.98
CA GLY A 78 -1.08 13.58 47.26
C GLY A 78 -0.11 14.56 46.59
N THR A 79 -0.55 15.77 46.23
CA THR A 79 0.33 16.83 45.74
C THR A 79 0.75 17.74 46.89
N SER A 80 2.05 17.96 47.07
CA SER A 80 2.60 18.76 48.18
C SER A 80 2.23 20.24 48.03
N VAL A 81 1.56 20.78 49.04
CA VAL A 81 1.27 22.22 49.20
C VAL A 81 2.39 22.88 50.00
N ASN A 82 2.93 24.00 49.52
CA ASN A 82 3.84 24.88 50.27
C ASN A 82 3.16 26.24 50.45
N THR A 83 2.87 26.60 51.71
CA THR A 83 2.30 27.89 52.16
C THR A 83 3.38 28.56 53.02
N GLY A 84 3.72 29.85 53.00
CA GLY A 84 3.35 31.04 52.25
C GLY A 84 3.87 32.24 53.09
N SER A 85 4.62 33.19 52.53
CA SER A 85 4.76 34.54 53.12
C SER A 85 5.23 35.57 52.09
N THR A 86 4.56 36.71 52.16
CA THR A 86 4.63 38.00 51.47
C THR A 86 6.02 38.55 51.17
N GLY A 87 6.20 39.09 49.95
CA GLY A 87 7.36 39.88 49.54
C GLY A 87 7.61 39.74 48.04
N GLY A 88 6.99 40.62 47.24
CA GLY A 88 7.05 40.56 45.79
C GLY A 88 8.39 41.00 45.21
N THR A 89 9.11 40.05 44.63
CA THR A 89 10.15 40.28 43.62
C THR A 89 10.21 39.09 42.66
N THR A 90 9.86 39.37 41.40
CA THR A 90 10.56 38.98 40.16
C THR A 90 11.13 37.55 40.03
N THR A 91 10.60 36.77 39.09
CA THR A 91 11.41 36.03 38.09
C THR A 91 10.59 35.45 36.94
N THR A 92 10.86 35.98 35.75
CA THR A 92 11.14 35.28 34.48
C THR A 92 10.08 34.36 33.88
N THR A 93 9.31 34.91 32.94
CA THR A 93 8.60 34.19 31.88
C THR A 93 9.59 33.46 30.95
N SER A 94 9.49 32.13 30.90
CA SER A 94 10.21 31.26 29.96
C SER A 94 9.79 31.54 28.51
N SER A 95 10.67 32.17 27.72
CA SER A 95 10.49 32.37 26.27
C SER A 95 10.58 31.02 25.55
N CYS A 96 9.50 30.59 24.90
CA CYS A 96 9.52 29.40 24.06
C CYS A 96 10.19 29.70 22.73
N ASN A 97 11.29 29.01 22.46
CA ASN A 97 12.09 29.19 21.25
C ASN A 97 11.73 28.10 20.25
N PHE A 98 11.02 28.47 19.19
CA PHE A 98 10.55 27.52 18.18
C PHE A 98 11.61 27.33 17.09
N THR A 99 12.14 26.12 16.93
CA THR A 99 13.09 25.78 15.85
C THR A 99 12.42 25.08 14.67
N ALA A 100 11.24 24.49 14.87
CA ALA A 100 10.47 23.79 13.85
C ALA A 100 9.15 24.52 13.50
N SER A 101 8.66 24.34 12.28
CA SER A 101 7.32 24.80 11.89
C SER A 101 6.26 23.88 12.49
N LEU A 102 5.18 24.45 13.02
CA LEU A 102 4.06 23.69 13.59
C LEU A 102 2.83 23.79 12.68
N THR A 103 2.19 22.66 12.43
CA THR A 103 1.00 22.54 11.57
C THR A 103 0.06 21.45 12.11
N ILE A 104 -1.13 21.30 11.51
CA ILE A 104 -2.07 20.24 11.88
C ILE A 104 -1.36 18.89 11.94
N GLY A 105 -1.49 18.19 13.06
CA GLY A 105 -0.84 16.91 13.31
C GLY A 105 0.36 16.97 14.25
N ALA A 106 0.97 18.15 14.48
CA ALA A 106 2.11 18.29 15.38
C ALA A 106 1.76 17.98 16.84
N LYS A 107 2.69 17.39 17.59
CA LYS A 107 2.55 17.06 19.02
C LYS A 107 3.81 17.43 19.79
N GLY A 108 3.67 17.76 21.08
CA GLY A 108 4.80 17.92 22.00
C GLY A 108 4.88 19.30 22.65
N ALA A 109 5.97 19.54 23.38
CA ALA A 109 6.15 20.69 24.26
C ALA A 109 6.04 22.04 23.53
N ASP A 110 6.52 22.13 22.29
CA ASP A 110 6.42 23.34 21.47
C ASP A 110 4.97 23.68 21.13
N VAL A 111 4.13 22.66 20.88
CA VAL A 111 2.70 22.85 20.62
C VAL A 111 1.99 23.29 21.90
N THR A 112 2.29 22.67 23.04
CA THR A 112 1.74 23.08 24.34
C THR A 112 2.11 24.52 24.67
N CYS A 113 3.36 24.92 24.41
CA CYS A 113 3.77 26.28 24.66
C CYS A 113 3.08 27.30 23.74
N LEU A 114 3.01 27.02 22.45
CA LEU A 114 2.28 27.87 21.50
C LEU A 114 0.81 28.02 21.90
N GLN A 115 0.15 26.93 22.29
CA GLN A 115 -1.25 26.95 22.72
C GLN A 115 -1.45 27.78 24.00
N ASN A 116 -0.59 27.59 25.01
CA ASN A 116 -0.68 28.35 26.27
C ASN A 116 -0.51 29.86 26.03
N ALA A 117 0.43 30.23 25.16
CA ALA A 117 0.68 31.64 24.87
C ALA A 117 -0.41 32.27 23.99
N LEU A 118 -1.02 31.51 23.07
CA LEU A 118 -2.20 31.97 22.32
C LEU A 118 -3.41 32.17 23.23
N ILE A 119 -3.65 31.24 24.16
CA ILE A 119 -4.72 31.37 25.17
C ILE A 119 -4.46 32.59 26.07
N ALA A 120 -3.22 32.78 26.51
CA ALA A 120 -2.82 33.94 27.32
C ALA A 120 -2.97 35.27 26.54
N ALA A 121 -2.74 35.26 25.24
CA ALA A 121 -2.95 36.40 24.35
C ALA A 121 -4.42 36.60 23.92
N GLY A 122 -5.36 35.82 24.47
CA GLY A 122 -6.79 35.99 24.25
C GLY A 122 -7.38 35.21 23.07
N TYR A 123 -6.60 34.37 22.39
CA TYR A 123 -7.10 33.52 21.30
C TYR A 123 -7.67 32.22 21.85
N THR A 124 -8.92 31.93 21.51
CA THR A 124 -9.68 30.83 22.14
C THR A 124 -9.25 29.47 21.57
N ILE A 125 -8.80 28.58 22.45
CA ILE A 125 -8.64 27.15 22.18
C ILE A 125 -9.51 26.42 23.20
N PRO A 126 -10.75 26.04 22.87
CA PRO A 126 -11.70 25.46 23.83
C PRO A 126 -11.19 24.22 24.57
N ALA A 127 -10.36 23.40 23.92
CA ALA A 127 -9.73 22.22 24.51
C ALA A 127 -8.51 22.53 25.42
N GLY A 128 -8.08 23.79 25.50
CA GLY A 128 -6.86 24.19 26.18
C GLY A 128 -5.58 23.76 25.46
N ALA A 129 -4.43 23.92 26.12
CA ALA A 129 -3.13 23.48 25.60
C ALA A 129 -2.94 21.96 25.76
N THR A 130 -3.56 21.21 24.85
CA THR A 130 -3.52 19.73 24.84
C THR A 130 -2.18 19.14 24.38
N GLY A 131 -1.28 19.96 23.85
CA GLY A 131 -0.03 19.52 23.24
C GLY A 131 -0.21 18.83 21.89
N TYR A 132 -1.40 18.89 21.28
CA TYR A 132 -1.70 18.45 19.92
C TYR A 132 -2.24 19.59 19.07
N PHE A 133 -1.62 19.82 17.90
CA PHE A 133 -1.98 20.87 16.98
C PHE A 133 -3.09 20.36 16.05
N GLY A 134 -4.35 20.63 16.42
CA GLY A 134 -5.54 20.30 15.64
C GLY A 134 -6.20 21.53 15.01
N SER A 135 -7.42 21.36 14.49
CA SER A 135 -8.19 22.46 13.87
C SER A 135 -8.41 23.66 14.81
N GLN A 136 -8.61 23.44 16.11
CA GLN A 136 -8.77 24.52 17.09
C GLN A 136 -7.50 25.37 17.24
N THR A 137 -6.32 24.73 17.26
CA THR A 137 -5.03 25.45 17.33
C THR A 137 -4.71 26.14 16.01
N GLN A 138 -5.05 25.52 14.88
CA GLN A 138 -4.94 26.16 13.57
C GLN A 138 -5.78 27.44 13.51
N SER A 139 -7.04 27.42 13.95
CA SER A 139 -7.89 28.61 13.98
C SER A 139 -7.35 29.70 14.91
N ALA A 140 -6.81 29.34 16.07
CA ALA A 140 -6.19 30.30 16.99
C ALA A 140 -4.91 30.92 16.41
N VAL A 141 -4.08 30.13 15.72
CA VAL A 141 -2.89 30.64 15.01
C VAL A 141 -3.29 31.54 13.84
N ALA A 142 -4.33 31.20 13.07
CA ALA A 142 -4.84 32.02 11.98
C ALA A 142 -5.36 33.37 12.51
N ALA A 143 -6.11 33.37 13.61
CA ALA A 143 -6.60 34.60 14.25
C ALA A 143 -5.45 35.47 14.77
N TRP A 144 -4.44 34.85 15.42
CA TRP A 144 -3.23 35.55 15.86
C TRP A 144 -2.41 36.11 14.69
N GLN A 145 -2.26 35.34 13.60
CA GLN A 145 -1.61 35.80 12.37
C GLN A 145 -2.33 37.01 11.78
N SER A 146 -3.66 36.95 11.68
CA SER A 146 -4.48 38.08 11.20
C SER A 146 -4.32 39.31 12.09
N ALA A 147 -4.28 39.15 13.41
CA ALA A 147 -4.11 40.25 14.36
C ALA A 147 -2.70 40.86 14.38
N ASN A 148 -1.69 40.10 13.94
CA ASN A 148 -0.30 40.56 13.81
C ASN A 148 0.08 40.89 12.36
N SER A 149 -0.90 41.07 11.48
CA SER A 149 -0.70 41.41 10.06
C SER A 149 0.18 40.42 9.28
N ILE A 150 0.16 39.14 9.67
CA ILE A 150 0.89 38.05 8.99
C ILE A 150 -0.02 37.44 7.91
N SER A 151 0.39 37.53 6.63
CA SER A 151 -0.35 37.00 5.48
C SER A 151 0.47 35.94 4.71
N PRO A 152 -0.13 34.79 4.30
CA PRO A 152 -1.54 34.44 4.51
C PRO A 152 -1.79 33.88 5.92
N ALA A 153 -2.88 34.32 6.56
CA ALA A 153 -3.28 33.92 7.92
C ALA A 153 -3.96 32.54 7.94
N VAL A 154 -3.23 31.50 7.51
CA VAL A 154 -3.78 30.15 7.25
C VAL A 154 -3.66 29.18 8.44
N GLY A 155 -3.17 29.65 9.59
CA GLY A 155 -3.05 28.83 10.80
C GLY A 155 -1.86 27.86 10.78
N TYR A 156 -0.91 28.07 9.86
CA TYR A 156 0.36 27.37 9.79
C TYR A 156 1.45 28.17 10.51
N PHE A 157 2.03 27.64 11.59
CA PHE A 157 3.05 28.34 12.39
C PHE A 157 4.45 28.10 11.80
N GLY A 158 4.69 28.71 10.63
CA GLY A 158 5.91 28.61 9.84
C GLY A 158 6.98 29.68 10.18
N PRO A 159 8.03 29.81 9.36
CA PRO A 159 9.16 30.73 9.61
C PRO A 159 8.74 32.19 9.87
N ILE A 160 7.74 32.71 9.15
CA ILE A 160 7.21 34.08 9.34
C ILE A 160 6.57 34.24 10.72
N SER A 161 5.74 33.27 11.13
CA SER A 161 5.13 33.27 12.47
C SER A 161 6.16 33.16 13.57
N ARG A 162 7.22 32.36 13.39
CA ARG A 162 8.31 32.27 14.37
C ARG A 162 9.12 33.55 14.50
N ALA A 163 9.40 34.23 13.38
CA ALA A 163 10.07 35.52 13.38
C ALA A 163 9.26 36.58 14.14
N HIS A 164 7.95 36.65 13.90
CA HIS A 164 7.05 37.54 14.64
C HIS A 164 6.87 37.14 16.11
N TRP A 165 6.89 35.84 16.42
CA TRP A 165 6.75 35.35 17.79
C TRP A 165 7.93 35.72 18.69
N ASN A 166 9.16 35.65 18.17
CA ASN A 166 10.36 36.05 18.89
C ASN A 166 10.54 37.58 19.04
N LEU A 167 9.76 38.39 18.32
CA LEU A 167 9.74 39.85 18.46
C LEU A 167 8.81 40.33 19.60
N GLY A 168 8.04 39.43 20.22
CA GLY A 168 7.14 39.72 21.34
C GLY A 168 7.77 39.62 22.74
N SER A 169 9.06 39.25 22.86
CA SER A 169 9.74 39.12 24.17
C SER A 169 11.10 39.82 24.20
N THR A 170 11.10 41.15 24.18
CA THR A 170 12.26 41.96 24.62
C THR A 170 11.79 43.06 25.57
N SER A 171 11.88 42.78 26.86
CA SER A 171 12.02 43.84 27.86
C SER A 171 13.49 44.26 27.84
N SER A 172 13.78 45.45 27.30
CA SER A 172 15.08 46.09 27.47
C SER A 172 15.11 46.78 28.84
N THR A 173 15.64 46.08 29.83
CA THR A 173 16.09 46.71 31.09
C THR A 173 17.34 47.55 30.81
N SER A 174 17.15 48.87 30.87
CA SER A 174 18.22 49.86 31.03
C SER A 174 18.78 49.78 32.46
N GLY A 175 20.10 49.59 32.56
CA GLY A 175 20.88 49.61 33.78
C GLY A 175 21.99 50.66 33.70
N ASN A 176 21.59 51.90 33.92
CA ASN A 176 22.26 52.95 34.69
C ASN A 176 23.79 53.16 34.56
N THR A 177 24.17 54.32 33.99
CA THR A 177 25.13 55.27 34.59
C THR A 177 24.69 56.69 34.21
N GLY A 178 24.56 57.58 35.21
CA GLY A 178 24.00 58.93 35.09
C GLY A 178 24.81 59.88 34.19
N GLY A 179 24.30 61.06 33.82
CA GLY A 179 23.07 61.70 34.22
C GLY A 179 22.81 62.98 33.41
N ASN A 180 21.62 63.52 33.66
CA ASN A 180 21.08 64.84 33.33
C ASN A 180 20.14 64.97 32.12
N THR A 181 18.94 65.46 32.48
CA THR A 181 17.89 66.18 31.73
C THR A 181 16.92 65.45 30.79
N GLY A 182 15.63 65.48 31.16
CA GLY A 182 14.50 65.51 30.22
C GLY A 182 13.35 64.55 30.53
N GLY A 183 12.45 64.89 31.46
CA GLY A 183 11.20 64.16 31.68
C GLY A 183 10.25 64.26 30.47
N THR A 184 9.53 63.18 30.18
CA THR A 184 8.41 63.16 29.22
C THR A 184 7.21 63.92 29.80
N THR A 185 7.22 65.24 29.67
CA THR A 185 6.03 66.08 29.91
C THR A 185 4.99 65.85 28.82
N ALA A 186 3.70 65.78 29.19
CA ALA A 186 2.59 65.78 28.24
C ALA A 186 2.74 66.94 27.24
N MET A 187 2.58 66.67 25.94
CA MET A 187 2.72 67.65 24.87
C MET A 187 1.54 68.66 24.96
N THR A 188 1.68 69.72 25.74
CA THR A 188 0.65 70.78 25.89
C THR A 188 0.93 71.94 24.93
N GLY A 189 -0.08 72.43 24.21
CA GLY A 189 0.03 73.58 23.31
C GLY A 189 -1.11 73.63 22.30
N ASN A 190 -1.28 74.75 21.59
CA ASN A 190 -2.39 74.96 20.65
C ASN A 190 -1.94 75.03 19.18
N GLY A 191 -0.65 74.86 18.90
CA GLY A 191 -0.09 74.99 17.56
C GLY A 191 1.13 74.09 17.33
N LEU A 192 1.63 74.10 16.08
CA LEU A 192 2.84 73.39 15.71
C LEU A 192 4.05 73.98 16.46
N LYS A 193 4.80 73.11 17.14
CA LYS A 193 6.07 73.46 17.79
C LYS A 193 7.22 72.97 16.94
N VAL A 194 8.32 73.71 16.94
CA VAL A 194 9.59 73.27 16.37
C VAL A 194 10.72 73.67 17.30
N ALA A 195 11.68 72.77 17.49
CA ALA A 195 12.88 72.99 18.26
C ALA A 195 14.06 72.27 17.57
N LEU A 196 15.29 72.63 17.95
CA LEU A 196 16.46 71.85 17.58
C LEU A 196 16.33 70.45 18.21
N SER A 197 16.55 69.40 17.41
CA SER A 197 16.55 68.03 17.92
C SER A 197 17.72 67.83 18.88
N ALA A 198 17.53 67.01 19.91
CA ALA A 198 18.61 66.58 20.82
C ALA A 198 19.70 65.76 20.09
N THR A 199 19.37 65.19 18.94
CA THR A 199 20.28 64.43 18.07
C THR A 199 20.99 65.30 17.02
N SER A 200 20.71 66.60 16.98
CA SER A 200 21.30 67.51 16.00
C SER A 200 22.83 67.59 16.13
N PRO A 201 23.59 67.51 15.02
CA PRO A 201 25.06 67.54 15.06
C PRO A 201 25.58 68.89 15.57
N SER A 202 26.49 68.85 16.54
CA SER A 202 27.16 70.05 17.08
C SER A 202 28.62 69.78 17.37
N GLY A 203 29.53 70.53 16.74
CA GLY A 203 30.98 70.35 16.87
C GLY A 203 31.52 69.08 16.21
N THR A 204 30.74 68.44 15.34
CA THR A 204 31.17 67.25 14.60
C THR A 204 32.11 67.63 13.46
N VAL A 205 32.89 66.65 13.01
CA VAL A 205 33.74 66.77 11.81
C VAL A 205 33.01 66.13 10.63
N ILE A 206 32.96 66.86 9.53
CA ILE A 206 32.52 66.38 8.23
C ILE A 206 33.71 66.44 7.26
N VAL A 207 33.67 65.68 6.17
CA VAL A 207 34.78 65.53 5.23
C VAL A 207 34.44 66.27 3.92
N GLN A 208 35.43 66.96 3.34
CA GLN A 208 35.28 67.55 2.01
C GLN A 208 34.94 66.46 0.96
N LYS A 209 34.18 66.78 -0.09
CA LYS A 209 33.66 65.82 -1.10
C LYS A 209 32.60 64.82 -0.62
N GLN A 210 32.25 64.81 0.67
CA GLN A 210 31.25 63.86 1.18
C GLN A 210 29.84 64.21 0.67
N GLY A 211 29.02 63.18 0.51
CA GLY A 211 27.61 63.34 0.15
C GLY A 211 26.75 63.42 1.40
N ILE A 212 25.60 64.09 1.35
CA ILE A 212 24.53 63.96 2.36
C ILE A 212 25.04 64.21 3.82
N ALA A 213 25.99 65.14 4.01
CA ALA A 213 26.52 65.55 5.31
C ALA A 213 25.42 66.09 6.21
N ASP A 214 25.36 65.66 7.47
CA ASP A 214 24.35 66.16 8.42
C ASP A 214 24.75 67.51 9.03
N LEU A 215 23.91 68.53 8.83
CA LEU A 215 24.18 69.91 9.24
C LEU A 215 23.33 70.37 10.42
N GLY A 216 22.20 69.72 10.67
CA GLY A 216 21.27 70.12 11.72
C GLY A 216 19.94 69.39 11.64
N GLU A 217 19.43 68.96 12.79
CA GLU A 217 18.15 68.28 12.91
C GLU A 217 17.14 69.10 13.72
N PHE A 218 15.89 69.14 13.27
CA PHE A 218 14.81 69.93 13.84
C PHE A 218 13.59 69.05 14.10
N THR A 219 13.12 69.01 15.34
CA THR A 219 11.94 68.21 15.72
C THR A 219 10.71 69.07 15.75
N PHE A 220 9.74 68.71 14.92
CA PHE A 220 8.41 69.29 14.87
C PHE A 220 7.48 68.47 15.77
N SER A 221 6.71 69.13 16.63
CA SER A 221 5.80 68.49 17.58
C SER A 221 4.41 69.08 17.44
N ASN A 222 3.39 68.22 17.35
CA ASN A 222 2.01 68.62 17.17
C ASN A 222 1.16 68.21 18.38
N PRO A 223 0.96 69.10 19.38
CA PRO A 223 0.11 68.83 20.55
C PRO A 223 -1.38 68.77 20.24
N THR A 224 -1.81 69.11 19.01
CA THR A 224 -3.23 69.23 18.66
C THR A 224 -3.85 67.88 18.30
N SER A 225 -5.18 67.84 18.23
CA SER A 225 -5.97 66.64 17.91
C SER A 225 -6.12 66.36 16.41
N ALA A 226 -5.54 67.19 15.53
CA ALA A 226 -5.56 67.03 14.08
C ALA A 226 -4.14 67.07 13.52
N SER A 227 -3.89 66.38 12.41
CA SER A 227 -2.60 66.44 11.73
C SER A 227 -2.32 67.83 11.15
N ILE A 228 -1.06 68.27 11.20
CA ILE A 228 -0.63 69.54 10.61
C ILE A 228 0.35 69.26 9.47
N ASN A 229 0.13 69.86 8.31
CA ASN A 229 1.05 69.78 7.17
C ASN A 229 2.02 70.96 7.24
N VAL A 230 3.32 70.68 7.19
CA VAL A 230 4.37 71.69 7.02
C VAL A 230 4.52 71.93 5.52
N THR A 231 4.34 73.15 5.06
CA THR A 231 4.31 73.51 3.63
C THR A 231 5.55 74.25 3.17
N SER A 232 6.30 74.90 4.07
CA SER A 232 7.60 75.49 3.74
C SER A 232 8.56 75.51 4.92
N LEU A 233 9.85 75.45 4.63
CA LEU A 233 10.95 75.63 5.58
C LEU A 233 12.02 76.51 4.94
N THR A 234 12.42 77.58 5.62
CA THR A 234 13.50 78.48 5.17
C THR A 234 14.63 78.44 6.18
N PHE A 235 15.86 78.38 5.68
CA PHE A 235 17.06 78.27 6.48
C PHE A 235 18.12 79.26 6.00
N ASN A 236 19.00 79.67 6.92
CA ASN A 236 20.27 80.31 6.60
C ASN A 236 21.44 79.36 6.91
N ARG A 237 22.43 79.31 6.01
CA ARG A 237 23.76 78.78 6.26
C ARG A 237 24.47 79.64 7.32
N THR A 238 25.08 79.00 8.30
CA THR A 238 25.87 79.64 9.35
C THR A 238 27.33 79.17 9.30
N GLY A 239 28.22 79.86 10.01
CA GLY A 239 29.66 79.56 10.03
C GLY A 239 30.46 80.27 8.93
N VAL A 240 31.78 80.07 8.96
CA VAL A 240 32.73 80.68 8.02
C VAL A 240 32.96 79.71 6.86
N SER A 241 32.12 79.83 5.83
CA SER A 241 32.20 79.07 4.58
C SER A 241 31.64 79.90 3.41
N ASN A 242 31.85 79.43 2.17
CA ASN A 242 31.22 80.00 0.98
C ASN A 242 29.83 79.38 0.78
N ASP A 243 28.96 80.04 0.00
CA ASP A 243 27.65 79.46 -0.36
C ASP A 243 27.83 78.22 -1.25
N THR A 244 28.88 78.19 -2.08
CA THR A 244 29.24 77.03 -2.92
C THR A 244 29.74 75.82 -2.13
N THR A 245 30.00 75.95 -0.82
CA THR A 245 30.44 74.84 0.04
C THR A 245 29.36 73.77 0.16
N LEU A 246 28.09 74.19 0.19
CA LEU A 246 26.92 73.32 0.22
C LEU A 246 26.36 73.20 -1.20
N THR A 247 26.79 72.20 -1.96
CA THR A 247 26.48 72.10 -3.40
C THR A 247 25.02 71.71 -3.65
N ASN A 248 24.49 70.82 -2.82
CA ASN A 248 23.08 70.45 -2.80
C ASN A 248 22.63 70.34 -1.35
N VAL A 249 21.53 70.98 -0.97
CA VAL A 249 20.95 70.84 0.37
C VAL A 249 19.60 70.14 0.28
N TYR A 250 19.37 69.17 1.17
CA TYR A 250 18.20 68.31 1.18
C TYR A 250 17.57 68.30 2.58
N LEU A 251 16.30 67.93 2.64
CA LEU A 251 15.65 67.52 3.87
C LEU A 251 15.51 65.99 3.92
N TYR A 252 15.77 65.42 5.08
CA TYR A 252 15.65 64.00 5.38
C TYR A 252 14.82 63.78 6.65
N ASN A 253 14.14 62.64 6.74
CA ASN A 253 13.67 62.08 8.00
C ASN A 253 14.35 60.73 8.21
N GLY A 254 15.25 60.66 9.20
CA GLY A 254 16.19 59.54 9.31
C GLY A 254 17.02 59.41 8.04
N VAL A 255 16.90 58.28 7.35
CA VAL A 255 17.60 58.01 6.07
C VAL A 255 16.76 58.31 4.84
N ASN A 256 15.50 58.71 5.01
CA ASN A 256 14.57 58.94 3.91
C ASN A 256 14.61 60.41 3.46
N ARG A 257 14.98 60.66 2.19
CA ARG A 257 14.93 62.00 1.60
C ARG A 257 13.48 62.45 1.39
N ILE A 258 13.13 63.64 1.87
CA ILE A 258 11.76 64.20 1.76
C ILE A 258 11.65 65.36 0.76
N THR A 259 12.76 65.92 0.28
CA THR A 259 12.77 66.97 -0.78
C THR A 259 13.79 66.71 -1.87
N ASP A 260 13.62 67.36 -3.02
CA ASP A 260 14.73 67.57 -3.97
C ASP A 260 15.75 68.59 -3.40
N SER A 261 16.90 68.77 -4.07
CA SER A 261 17.93 69.69 -3.59
C SER A 261 17.52 71.16 -3.73
N ALA A 262 17.90 71.96 -2.75
CA ALA A 262 17.96 73.41 -2.83
C ALA A 262 19.43 73.86 -2.99
N GLY A 263 19.64 74.90 -3.79
CA GLY A 263 20.92 75.63 -3.83
C GLY A 263 20.96 76.72 -2.76
N VAL A 264 22.17 77.10 -2.33
CA VAL A 264 22.39 78.19 -1.36
C VAL A 264 22.72 79.48 -2.10
N SER A 265 22.05 80.58 -1.74
CA SER A 265 22.33 81.91 -2.28
C SER A 265 22.13 82.99 -1.22
N ASN A 266 23.08 83.91 -1.09
CA ASN A 266 23.13 84.92 -0.04
C ASN A 266 22.94 84.30 1.35
N SER A 267 23.60 83.16 1.57
CA SER A 267 23.49 82.32 2.77
C SER A 267 22.08 81.79 3.07
N SER A 268 21.10 81.91 2.18
CA SER A 268 19.72 81.43 2.39
C SER A 268 19.38 80.27 1.45
N PHE A 269 18.52 79.37 1.89
CA PHE A 269 17.87 78.33 1.08
C PHE A 269 16.50 77.96 1.65
N SER A 270 15.60 77.46 0.82
CA SER A 270 14.23 77.13 1.25
C SER A 270 13.64 75.96 0.50
N PHE A 271 12.73 75.25 1.17
CA PHE A 271 11.91 74.20 0.61
C PHE A 271 10.45 74.60 0.72
N SER A 272 9.66 74.37 -0.33
CA SER A 272 8.23 74.65 -0.31
C SER A 272 7.46 73.65 -1.15
N ASN A 273 6.36 73.14 -0.60
CA ASN A 273 5.38 72.35 -1.33
C ASN A 273 4.00 72.74 -0.83
N ALA A 274 3.16 73.28 -1.73
CA ALA A 274 1.80 73.70 -1.39
C ALA A 274 0.93 72.55 -0.86
N SER A 275 1.20 71.32 -1.29
CA SER A 275 0.54 70.10 -0.82
C SER A 275 1.09 69.58 0.52
N GLY A 276 2.18 70.19 1.04
CA GLY A 276 2.91 69.76 2.24
C GLY A 276 4.26 69.10 1.90
N LEU A 277 5.32 69.53 2.58
CA LEU A 277 6.63 68.86 2.62
C LEU A 277 6.55 67.56 3.43
N PHE A 278 5.86 67.60 4.57
CA PHE A 278 5.56 66.44 5.42
C PHE A 278 4.38 66.76 6.35
N THR A 279 3.81 65.72 6.95
CA THR A 279 2.69 65.82 7.90
C THR A 279 3.14 65.39 9.29
N VAL A 280 2.87 66.22 10.30
CA VAL A 280 3.07 65.88 11.70
C VAL A 280 1.75 65.35 12.27
N PRO A 281 1.65 64.06 12.65
CA PRO A 281 0.43 63.47 13.17
C PRO A 281 -0.08 64.17 14.43
N ALA A 282 -1.38 64.06 14.71
CA ALA A 282 -1.97 64.55 15.96
C ALA A 282 -1.30 63.89 17.19
N GLY A 283 -0.89 64.70 18.17
CA GLY A 283 -0.12 64.25 19.34
C GLY A 283 1.28 63.70 19.04
N GLY A 284 1.75 63.80 17.79
CA GLY A 284 2.99 63.19 17.31
C GLY A 284 4.14 64.17 17.10
N THR A 285 5.31 63.61 16.80
CA THR A 285 6.51 64.36 16.40
C THR A 285 7.02 63.91 15.04
N TYR A 286 7.74 64.78 14.35
CA TYR A 286 8.44 64.49 13.10
C TYR A 286 9.79 65.21 13.11
N THR A 287 10.90 64.48 12.97
CA THR A 287 12.25 65.08 12.95
C THR A 287 12.73 65.22 11.51
N VAL A 288 13.25 66.39 11.18
CA VAL A 288 13.81 66.71 9.87
C VAL A 288 15.30 67.02 10.03
N ALA A 289 16.13 66.26 9.35
CA ALA A 289 17.55 66.54 9.19
C ALA A 289 17.78 67.39 7.92
N VAL A 290 18.58 68.44 8.04
CA VAL A 290 19.09 69.22 6.91
C VAL A 290 20.45 68.64 6.54
N ARG A 291 20.54 68.08 5.34
CA ARG A 291 21.74 67.39 4.88
C ARG A 291 22.28 67.99 3.59
N SER A 292 23.59 67.92 3.35
CA SER A 292 24.18 68.54 2.16
C SER A 292 25.37 67.80 1.58
N ASP A 293 25.50 67.84 0.25
CA ASP A 293 26.74 67.47 -0.42
C ASP A 293 27.78 68.57 -0.21
N ILE A 294 29.00 68.18 0.18
CA ILE A 294 30.09 69.11 0.52
C ILE A 294 31.05 69.24 -0.65
N ALA A 295 31.30 70.47 -1.09
CA ALA A 295 32.24 70.74 -2.17
C ALA A 295 33.67 70.28 -1.85
N ASP A 296 34.44 69.98 -2.89
CA ASP A 296 35.88 69.72 -2.78
C ASP A 296 36.66 70.97 -2.30
N SER A 297 37.84 70.77 -1.72
CA SER A 297 38.80 71.81 -1.34
C SER A 297 38.23 72.83 -0.35
N THR A 298 37.38 72.36 0.56
CA THR A 298 36.71 73.15 1.61
C THR A 298 37.23 72.88 3.02
N SER A 299 38.25 72.01 3.17
CA SER A 299 38.88 71.74 4.47
C SER A 299 39.30 73.03 5.18
N GLY A 300 39.02 73.11 6.48
CA GLY A 300 39.27 74.28 7.33
C GLY A 300 38.08 75.24 7.44
N GLN A 301 37.03 75.09 6.64
CA GLN A 301 35.80 75.87 6.78
C GLN A 301 34.91 75.32 7.90
N GLN A 302 34.03 76.17 8.41
CA GLN A 302 32.98 75.79 9.36
C GLN A 302 31.60 76.10 8.77
N VAL A 303 30.69 75.15 8.85
CA VAL A 303 29.34 75.28 8.30
C VAL A 303 28.31 74.83 9.32
N GLY A 304 27.09 75.32 9.20
CA GLY A 304 25.91 74.88 9.96
C GLY A 304 24.66 75.47 9.33
N VAL A 305 23.50 75.23 9.94
CA VAL A 305 22.22 75.74 9.45
C VAL A 305 21.37 76.32 10.57
N SER A 306 20.59 77.33 10.25
CA SER A 306 19.61 77.94 11.16
C SER A 306 18.25 78.02 10.48
N LEU A 307 17.21 77.48 11.11
CA LEU A 307 15.83 77.54 10.64
C LEU A 307 15.28 78.94 10.95
N THR A 308 14.92 79.69 9.91
CA THR A 308 14.49 81.09 10.01
C THR A 308 12.99 81.28 9.83
N ALA A 309 12.30 80.36 9.14
CA ALA A 309 10.85 80.38 8.98
C ALA A 309 10.26 79.00 8.71
N VAL A 310 9.01 78.80 9.13
CA VAL A 310 8.18 77.60 8.88
C VAL A 310 6.81 78.04 8.38
N GLY A 311 6.36 77.46 7.26
CA GLY A 311 4.97 77.52 6.81
C GLY A 311 4.24 76.22 7.12
N SER A 312 3.00 76.31 7.61
CA SER A 312 2.16 75.14 7.90
C SER A 312 0.67 75.43 7.74
N THR A 313 -0.16 74.38 7.63
CA THR A 313 -1.63 74.50 7.57
C THR A 313 -2.27 74.82 8.93
N GLY A 314 -1.56 74.58 10.03
CA GLY A 314 -1.94 74.97 11.40
C GLY A 314 -1.16 76.19 11.89
N THR A 315 -1.63 76.85 12.95
CA THR A 315 -0.92 77.95 13.61
C THR A 315 0.36 77.46 14.28
N LEU A 316 1.46 78.22 14.18
CA LEU A 316 2.64 77.99 15.02
C LEU A 316 2.29 78.31 16.47
N ASP A 317 2.81 77.51 17.40
CA ASP A 317 2.66 77.79 18.83
C ASP A 317 3.47 79.04 19.22
N SER A 318 2.93 79.84 20.15
CA SER A 318 3.60 81.03 20.68
C SER A 318 4.97 80.77 21.31
N SER A 319 5.29 79.52 21.68
CA SER A 319 6.61 79.15 22.21
C SER A 319 7.71 79.06 21.14
N VAL A 320 7.38 79.12 19.85
CA VAL A 320 8.36 79.04 18.76
C VAL A 320 8.98 80.41 18.51
N SER A 321 10.30 80.52 18.59
CA SER A 321 11.08 81.72 18.29
C SER A 321 12.16 81.40 17.25
N PHE A 322 12.26 82.23 16.22
CA PHE A 322 13.25 82.10 15.15
C PHE A 322 14.35 83.17 15.26
N PRO A 323 15.59 82.90 14.80
CA PRO A 323 16.03 81.63 14.21
C PRO A 323 16.30 80.54 15.25
N ILE A 324 16.06 79.28 14.88
CA ILE A 324 16.50 78.10 15.63
C ILE A 324 17.80 77.61 14.97
N SER A 325 18.94 77.78 15.64
CA SER A 325 20.25 77.48 15.07
C SER A 325 20.76 76.09 15.48
N GLY A 326 21.27 75.32 14.52
CA GLY A 326 22.08 74.14 14.78
C GLY A 326 23.51 74.49 15.17
N GLY A 327 24.28 73.47 15.57
CA GLY A 327 25.70 73.63 15.85
C GLY A 327 26.51 73.86 14.57
N LEU A 328 27.79 74.25 14.74
CA LEU A 328 28.73 74.31 13.63
C LEU A 328 29.48 72.98 13.50
N GLN A 329 29.70 72.54 12.27
CA GLN A 329 30.54 71.40 11.90
C GLN A 329 31.82 71.92 11.22
N THR A 330 32.96 71.28 11.51
CA THR A 330 34.23 71.61 10.86
C THR A 330 34.47 70.68 9.68
N ILE A 331 34.86 71.24 8.53
CA ILE A 331 35.20 70.47 7.34
C ILE A 331 36.68 70.08 7.39
N SER A 332 36.99 68.78 7.26
CA SER A 332 38.35 68.23 7.23
C SER A 332 38.66 67.54 5.91
N ALA A 333 39.95 67.41 5.60
CA ALA A 333 40.44 66.57 4.50
C ALA A 333 40.64 65.12 4.98
N ALA A 334 40.00 64.16 4.29
CA ALA A 334 40.22 62.73 4.45
C ALA A 334 39.81 61.99 3.15
N ASP A 335 40.33 60.77 2.96
CA ASP A 335 39.97 59.92 1.83
C ASP A 335 38.74 59.08 2.17
N LEU A 336 37.60 59.39 1.53
CA LEU A 336 36.36 58.63 1.66
C LEU A 336 36.33 57.42 0.72
N ALA A 337 35.51 56.42 1.06
CA ALA A 337 35.15 55.35 0.15
C ALA A 337 34.59 55.88 -1.18
N SER A 338 34.89 55.18 -2.26
CA SER A 338 34.34 55.44 -3.59
C SER A 338 33.33 54.36 -3.96
N VAL A 339 32.10 54.77 -4.26
CA VAL A 339 30.98 53.89 -4.67
C VAL A 339 30.57 54.26 -6.09
N VAL A 340 30.76 53.32 -7.01
CA VAL A 340 30.54 53.51 -8.45
C VAL A 340 29.50 52.52 -8.96
N PHE A 341 28.37 53.01 -9.48
CA PHE A 341 27.37 52.21 -10.18
C PHE A 341 27.81 51.99 -11.64
N ASP A 342 27.61 50.79 -12.17
CA ASP A 342 27.88 50.48 -13.58
C ASP A 342 26.94 51.28 -14.50
N SER A 343 27.44 51.65 -15.68
CA SER A 343 26.64 52.37 -16.68
C SER A 343 25.50 51.52 -17.25
N THR A 344 25.59 50.19 -17.13
CA THR A 344 24.58 49.23 -17.53
C THR A 344 23.74 48.79 -16.34
N THR A 345 22.43 48.95 -16.46
CA THR A 345 21.45 48.44 -15.49
C THR A 345 20.56 47.41 -16.19
N LEU A 346 20.37 46.27 -15.54
CA LEU A 346 19.52 45.17 -16.00
C LEU A 346 18.13 45.23 -15.32
N PRO A 347 17.12 44.54 -15.86
CA PRO A 347 17.10 43.83 -17.16
C PRO A 347 17.17 44.78 -18.36
N SER A 348 17.61 44.29 -19.52
CA SER A 348 17.46 44.99 -20.80
C SER A 348 15.99 45.07 -21.23
N THR A 349 15.66 45.96 -22.16
CA THR A 349 14.29 46.16 -22.67
C THR A 349 13.62 44.86 -23.11
N ASN A 350 12.36 44.64 -22.70
CA ASN A 350 11.50 43.54 -23.12
C ASN A 350 10.14 44.10 -23.58
N THR A 351 9.72 43.79 -24.81
CA THR A 351 8.48 44.32 -25.39
C THR A 351 7.26 43.43 -25.19
N SER A 352 7.41 42.25 -24.61
CA SER A 352 6.35 41.25 -24.46
C SER A 352 6.53 40.38 -23.21
N LEU A 353 6.75 41.00 -22.06
CA LEU A 353 6.87 40.31 -20.78
C LEU A 353 5.52 39.72 -20.38
N SER A 354 5.42 38.39 -20.28
CA SER A 354 4.24 37.78 -19.66
C SER A 354 4.28 38.00 -18.14
N PRO A 355 3.14 38.28 -17.48
CA PRO A 355 3.07 38.32 -16.03
C PRO A 355 3.73 37.09 -15.41
N THR A 356 4.65 37.31 -14.48
CA THR A 356 5.47 36.26 -13.87
C THR A 356 5.88 36.66 -12.46
N ALA A 357 6.00 35.66 -11.59
CA ALA A 357 6.59 35.83 -10.26
C ALA A 357 8.11 35.92 -10.35
N ASP A 358 8.74 36.44 -9.29
CA ASP A 358 10.20 36.44 -9.08
C ASP A 358 11.01 37.03 -10.27
N TYR A 359 10.48 38.06 -10.92
CA TYR A 359 11.16 38.75 -12.02
C TYR A 359 12.19 39.76 -11.50
N ILE A 360 13.38 39.82 -12.11
CA ILE A 360 14.36 40.87 -11.81
C ILE A 360 13.87 42.15 -12.50
N VAL A 361 13.54 43.17 -11.70
CA VAL A 361 12.96 44.44 -12.18
C VAL A 361 13.98 45.58 -12.17
N TRP A 362 15.11 45.40 -11.50
CA TRP A 362 16.26 46.30 -11.50
C TRP A 362 17.51 45.56 -11.00
N GLN A 363 18.67 45.78 -11.60
CA GLN A 363 19.94 45.25 -11.13
C GLN A 363 21.10 46.10 -11.64
N ASN A 364 22.06 46.40 -10.78
CA ASN A 364 23.29 47.09 -11.14
C ASN A 364 24.49 46.46 -10.42
N THR A 365 25.67 46.53 -11.05
CA THR A 365 26.94 46.15 -10.43
C THR A 365 27.57 47.39 -9.80
N VAL A 366 27.74 47.38 -8.48
CA VAL A 366 28.26 48.51 -7.72
C VAL A 366 29.67 48.20 -7.24
N SER A 367 30.65 48.99 -7.67
CA SER A 367 32.05 48.86 -7.27
C SER A 367 32.37 49.76 -6.10
N VAL A 368 32.92 49.17 -5.03
CA VAL A 368 33.34 49.87 -3.81
C VAL A 368 34.87 49.83 -3.71
N SER A 369 35.50 50.96 -3.40
CA SER A 369 36.96 51.07 -3.26
C SER A 369 37.36 52.10 -2.20
N THR A 370 38.66 52.18 -1.90
CA THR A 370 39.26 52.93 -0.77
C THR A 370 38.91 52.32 0.59
N ASN A 371 37.65 52.36 1.01
CA ASN A 371 37.17 51.77 2.28
C ASN A 371 35.87 50.99 2.06
N PRO A 372 35.56 49.98 2.90
CA PRO A 372 34.23 49.36 2.95
C PRO A 372 33.14 50.38 3.29
N VAL A 373 31.90 50.13 2.83
CA VAL A 373 30.74 51.00 3.08
C VAL A 373 29.55 50.23 3.61
N ASN A 374 28.72 50.89 4.44
CA ASN A 374 27.42 50.39 4.86
C ASN A 374 26.31 50.99 4.00
N LEU A 375 25.61 50.16 3.23
CA LEU A 375 24.38 50.53 2.54
C LEU A 375 23.23 50.62 3.55
N SER A 376 22.71 51.83 3.72
CA SER A 376 21.69 52.15 4.74
C SER A 376 20.32 52.45 4.14
N MET A 377 20.24 52.86 2.86
CA MET A 377 18.98 53.10 2.17
C MET A 377 19.20 53.05 0.66
N ILE A 378 18.21 52.53 -0.08
CA ILE A 378 18.10 52.72 -1.53
C ILE A 378 16.63 52.93 -1.93
N LYS A 379 16.38 53.96 -2.74
CA LYS A 379 15.09 54.33 -3.31
C LYS A 379 15.13 54.22 -4.83
N LEU A 380 14.16 53.51 -5.40
CA LEU A 380 13.98 53.39 -6.85
C LEU A 380 12.63 53.99 -7.26
N THR A 381 12.58 54.62 -8.42
CA THR A 381 11.37 55.19 -9.02
C THR A 381 10.94 54.38 -10.23
N ASN A 382 9.66 54.03 -10.32
CA ASN A 382 9.08 53.47 -11.53
C ASN A 382 8.76 54.60 -12.54
N LEU A 383 9.40 54.55 -13.71
CA LEU A 383 9.18 55.46 -14.83
C LEU A 383 8.14 54.92 -15.84
N GLY A 384 7.79 53.64 -15.70
CA GLY A 384 6.78 53.00 -16.52
C GLY A 384 5.33 53.36 -16.15
N SER A 385 4.39 52.89 -16.96
CA SER A 385 2.95 53.14 -16.80
C SER A 385 2.20 52.11 -15.94
N ILE A 386 2.87 51.05 -15.47
CA ILE A 386 2.25 49.99 -14.67
C ILE A 386 1.69 50.52 -13.33
N ASP A 387 0.54 49.99 -12.92
CA ASP A 387 -0.06 50.33 -11.62
C ASP A 387 0.71 49.66 -10.48
N ALA A 388 0.72 50.30 -9.31
CA ALA A 388 1.38 49.75 -8.12
C ALA A 388 0.86 48.36 -7.74
N SER A 389 -0.45 48.12 -7.90
CA SER A 389 -1.08 46.84 -7.57
C SER A 389 -0.66 45.67 -8.47
N ASP A 390 -0.13 45.97 -9.66
CA ASP A 390 0.32 44.96 -10.63
C ASP A 390 1.79 44.54 -10.42
N VAL A 391 2.52 45.24 -9.53
CA VAL A 391 3.90 44.93 -9.15
C VAL A 391 3.97 44.72 -7.65
N GLN A 392 4.03 43.45 -7.24
CA GLN A 392 3.93 43.06 -5.84
C GLN A 392 5.23 42.45 -5.32
N ASN A 393 5.40 42.45 -3.99
CA ASN A 393 6.48 41.72 -3.31
C ASN A 393 7.89 42.08 -3.82
N LEU A 394 8.19 43.38 -3.84
CA LEU A 394 9.49 43.91 -4.21
C LEU A 394 10.52 43.59 -3.12
N ARG A 395 11.60 42.92 -3.47
CA ARG A 395 12.63 42.44 -2.55
C ARG A 395 14.01 42.89 -3.03
N LEU A 396 14.79 43.49 -2.14
CA LEU A 396 16.17 43.88 -2.39
C LEU A 396 17.11 42.73 -2.07
N TYR A 397 18.06 42.48 -2.95
CA TYR A 397 19.13 41.50 -2.78
C TYR A 397 20.49 42.16 -3.00
N VAL A 398 21.45 41.79 -2.15
CA VAL A 398 22.87 42.12 -2.29
C VAL A 398 23.63 40.80 -2.35
N ASP A 399 24.42 40.61 -3.40
CA ASP A 399 25.20 39.38 -3.67
C ASP A 399 24.39 38.09 -3.51
N GLY A 400 23.13 38.13 -3.96
CA GLY A 400 22.20 37.00 -3.92
C GLY A 400 21.47 36.78 -2.59
N THR A 401 21.78 37.55 -1.55
CA THR A 401 21.10 37.49 -0.23
C THR A 401 20.04 38.57 -0.14
N GLN A 402 18.81 38.21 0.27
CA GLN A 402 17.77 39.22 0.50
C GLN A 402 18.15 40.08 1.70
N VAL A 403 18.08 41.39 1.54
CA VAL A 403 18.36 42.38 2.59
C VAL A 403 17.13 43.26 2.82
N GLY A 404 16.87 43.61 4.08
CA GLY A 404 15.65 44.32 4.46
C GLY A 404 14.36 43.49 4.28
N SER A 405 13.24 44.13 4.60
CA SER A 405 11.91 43.52 4.42
C SER A 405 11.42 43.68 2.98
N ALA A 406 10.60 42.73 2.51
CA ALA A 406 9.91 42.87 1.24
C ALA A 406 8.90 44.03 1.30
N VAL A 407 8.85 44.84 0.25
CA VAL A 407 7.86 45.91 0.08
C VAL A 407 6.69 45.34 -0.72
N SER A 408 5.47 45.47 -0.19
CA SER A 408 4.29 44.81 -0.76
C SER A 408 3.95 45.29 -2.17
N GLN A 409 4.13 46.57 -2.46
CA GLN A 409 3.87 47.23 -3.75
C GLN A 409 4.57 48.60 -3.80
N LEU A 410 4.60 49.24 -4.97
CA LEU A 410 5.07 50.62 -5.11
C LEU A 410 4.20 51.60 -4.29
N SER A 411 4.78 52.67 -3.77
CA SER A 411 4.03 53.75 -3.12
C SER A 411 3.28 54.62 -4.14
N ALA A 412 2.37 55.47 -3.65
CA ALA A 412 1.55 56.34 -4.49
C ALA A 412 2.37 57.33 -5.35
N ASP A 413 3.59 57.68 -4.93
CA ASP A 413 4.55 58.47 -5.71
C ASP A 413 5.34 57.63 -6.74
N ARG A 414 4.95 56.37 -6.96
CA ARG A 414 5.56 55.40 -7.88
C ARG A 414 6.97 54.97 -7.49
N THR A 415 7.31 55.03 -6.20
CA THR A 415 8.64 54.66 -5.72
C THR A 415 8.62 53.38 -4.88
N VAL A 416 9.80 52.80 -4.67
CA VAL A 416 10.05 51.78 -3.66
C VAL A 416 11.27 52.20 -2.88
N THR A 417 11.19 52.19 -1.55
CA THR A 417 12.30 52.51 -0.66
C THR A 417 12.61 51.32 0.22
N PHE A 418 13.87 50.89 0.20
CA PHE A 418 14.40 49.87 1.09
C PHE A 418 15.22 50.56 2.18
N ASP A 419 14.60 50.76 3.34
CA ASP A 419 15.25 51.30 4.53
C ASP A 419 16.02 50.17 5.25
N LEU A 420 17.34 50.31 5.31
CA LEU A 420 18.25 49.37 5.96
C LEU A 420 18.93 50.01 7.18
N SER A 421 18.47 51.18 7.62
CA SER A 421 19.15 51.97 8.67
C SER A 421 19.28 51.24 10.01
N SER A 422 18.34 50.36 10.35
CA SER A 422 18.39 49.54 11.57
C SER A 422 19.35 48.35 11.47
N ASN A 423 19.68 47.90 10.25
CA ASN A 423 20.64 46.83 10.01
C ASN A 423 21.34 47.04 8.65
N PRO A 424 22.29 48.00 8.58
CA PRO A 424 22.95 48.36 7.34
C PRO A 424 23.75 47.18 6.75
N VAL A 425 23.86 47.14 5.43
CA VAL A 425 24.57 46.06 4.73
C VAL A 425 26.01 46.50 4.44
N LEU A 426 26.97 45.81 5.05
CA LEU A 426 28.39 46.05 4.79
C LEU A 426 28.79 45.52 3.42
N LEU A 427 29.38 46.39 2.60
CA LEU A 427 29.96 46.07 1.30
C LEU A 427 31.48 46.25 1.39
N SER A 428 32.23 45.20 1.06
CA SER A 428 33.70 45.22 1.03
C SER A 428 34.24 46.03 -0.16
N THR A 429 35.55 46.26 -0.22
CA THR A 429 36.20 46.93 -1.35
C THR A 429 36.30 46.01 -2.57
N SER A 430 35.17 45.77 -3.23
CA SER A 430 34.98 44.90 -4.39
C SER A 430 33.77 45.33 -5.21
N SER A 431 33.51 44.65 -6.33
CA SER A 431 32.23 44.79 -7.04
C SER A 431 31.16 43.90 -6.40
N HIS A 432 29.97 44.46 -6.22
CA HIS A 432 28.80 43.81 -5.60
C HIS A 432 27.60 43.89 -6.54
N ILE A 433 26.75 42.86 -6.55
CA ILE A 433 25.51 42.88 -7.31
C ILE A 433 24.38 43.32 -6.40
N ILE A 434 23.74 44.45 -6.73
CA ILE A 434 22.53 44.90 -6.06
C ILE A 434 21.37 44.73 -7.04
N LYS A 435 20.33 43.98 -6.63
CA LYS A 435 19.16 43.71 -7.48
C LYS A 435 17.84 43.78 -6.72
N VAL A 436 16.77 44.10 -7.44
CA VAL A 436 15.39 44.05 -6.95
C VAL A 436 14.61 43.02 -7.74
N MET A 437 13.93 42.13 -7.02
CA MET A 437 13.01 41.14 -7.58
C MET A 437 11.57 41.45 -7.20
N ALA A 438 10.62 41.26 -8.10
CA ALA A 438 9.19 41.50 -7.86
C ALA A 438 8.31 40.48 -8.59
N ASN A 439 7.07 40.37 -8.16
CA ASN A 439 6.02 39.63 -8.87
C ASN A 439 5.26 40.60 -9.77
N VAL A 440 5.31 40.36 -11.08
CA VAL A 440 4.49 41.08 -12.06
C VAL A 440 3.22 40.28 -12.26
N VAL A 441 2.10 40.76 -11.70
CA VAL A 441 0.83 40.00 -11.65
C VAL A 441 -0.21 40.49 -12.66
N GLY A 442 0.03 41.62 -13.32
CA GLY A 442 -0.90 42.24 -14.24
C GLY A 442 -0.26 43.38 -15.03
N GLY A 443 -1.08 44.33 -15.48
CA GLY A 443 -0.61 45.53 -16.17
C GLY A 443 -0.49 45.40 -17.69
N SER A 444 -1.36 44.62 -18.34
CA SER A 444 -1.34 44.43 -19.81
C SER A 444 -1.22 45.75 -20.58
N SER A 445 -0.33 45.77 -21.57
CA SER A 445 0.04 46.94 -22.37
C SER A 445 0.72 48.08 -21.61
N ARG A 446 0.97 47.93 -20.31
CA ARG A 446 1.71 48.91 -19.50
C ARG A 446 3.18 48.55 -19.40
N THR A 447 3.98 49.50 -18.95
CA THR A 447 5.43 49.36 -18.84
C THR A 447 5.90 49.41 -17.39
N LEU A 448 6.93 48.64 -17.06
CA LEU A 448 7.68 48.71 -15.81
C LEU A 448 9.13 49.11 -16.13
N GLU A 449 9.63 50.15 -15.47
CA GLU A 449 11.01 50.61 -15.60
C GLU A 449 11.44 51.21 -14.27
N LEU A 450 12.30 50.51 -13.51
CA LEU A 450 12.80 51.04 -12.25
C LEU A 450 14.11 51.79 -12.46
N SER A 451 14.30 52.87 -11.71
CA SER A 451 15.47 53.73 -11.82
C SER A 451 15.93 54.28 -10.47
N LEU A 452 17.24 54.22 -10.23
CA LEU A 452 17.91 55.02 -9.20
C LEU A 452 18.21 56.38 -9.82
N GLN A 453 17.45 57.41 -9.45
CA GLN A 453 17.42 58.66 -10.22
C GLN A 453 18.54 59.63 -9.87
N ARG A 454 18.91 59.69 -8.58
CA ARG A 454 19.88 60.65 -8.05
C ARG A 454 20.86 59.95 -7.12
N SER A 455 22.04 60.54 -6.95
CA SER A 455 23.04 60.06 -5.98
C SER A 455 22.47 60.05 -4.55
N SER A 456 21.58 60.97 -4.23
CA SER A 456 20.90 61.06 -2.93
C SER A 456 19.68 60.14 -2.78
N ASP A 457 19.35 59.31 -3.77
CA ASP A 457 18.34 58.24 -3.63
C ASP A 457 18.93 56.98 -2.98
N ALA A 458 20.23 56.92 -2.72
CA ALA A 458 20.84 55.87 -1.92
C ALA A 458 21.85 56.46 -0.93
N MET A 459 21.99 55.80 0.22
CA MET A 459 22.93 56.23 1.27
C MET A 459 23.93 55.12 1.57
N PHE A 460 25.17 55.35 1.17
CA PHE A 460 26.31 54.51 1.51
C PHE A 460 27.18 55.29 2.49
N VAL A 461 27.52 54.67 3.62
CA VAL A 461 28.29 55.31 4.69
C VAL A 461 29.66 54.65 4.77
N ASP A 462 30.73 55.44 4.68
CA ASP A 462 32.10 54.96 4.88
C ASP A 462 32.22 54.29 6.26
N ASN A 463 32.61 53.02 6.29
CA ASN A 463 32.60 52.23 7.51
C ASN A 463 33.74 52.61 8.49
N GLN A 464 34.74 53.36 8.06
CA GLN A 464 35.84 53.81 8.90
C GLN A 464 35.62 55.23 9.42
N LEU A 465 35.15 56.12 8.54
CA LEU A 465 34.95 57.54 8.86
C LEU A 465 33.54 57.85 9.35
N ASN A 466 32.59 56.91 9.18
CA ASN A 466 31.17 57.06 9.51
C ASN A 466 30.55 58.30 8.84
N GLN A 467 30.97 58.59 7.61
CA GLN A 467 30.48 59.70 6.81
C GLN A 467 29.82 59.16 5.53
N PRO A 468 28.67 59.71 5.10
CA PRO A 468 28.06 59.30 3.84
C PRO A 468 28.91 59.72 2.64
N VAL A 469 28.95 58.89 1.61
CA VAL A 469 29.79 59.11 0.43
C VAL A 469 28.97 59.54 -0.78
N THR A 470 29.59 60.34 -1.65
CA THR A 470 29.00 60.74 -2.93
C THR A 470 29.06 59.56 -3.92
N LEU A 471 27.93 59.26 -4.55
CA LEU A 471 27.83 58.16 -5.53
C LEU A 471 28.20 58.65 -6.92
N ASN A 472 28.87 57.81 -7.72
CA ASN A 472 29.25 58.10 -9.10
C ASN A 472 28.80 56.99 -10.05
N THR A 473 28.75 57.26 -11.35
CA THR A 473 28.53 56.24 -12.40
C THR A 473 29.78 55.92 -13.23
N SER A 474 30.91 56.54 -12.88
CA SER A 474 32.23 56.22 -13.43
C SER A 474 33.29 56.51 -12.39
N ASN A 475 34.39 55.77 -12.43
CA ASN A 475 35.59 56.04 -11.62
C ASN A 475 36.39 57.27 -12.10
N THR A 476 36.08 57.81 -13.29
CA THR A 476 36.72 59.01 -13.87
C THR A 476 35.86 60.26 -13.80
N SER A 477 34.60 60.16 -13.38
CA SER A 477 33.66 61.29 -13.27
C SER A 477 33.28 61.56 -11.82
N THR A 478 33.08 62.83 -11.48
CA THR A 478 32.50 63.27 -10.20
C THR A 478 30.98 63.46 -10.27
N SER A 479 30.35 62.99 -11.37
CA SER A 479 28.91 63.11 -11.60
C SER A 479 28.21 61.75 -11.55
N PHE A 480 26.98 61.77 -11.02
CA PHE A 480 26.06 60.63 -11.03
C PHE A 480 25.04 60.81 -12.16
N SER A 481 24.77 59.74 -12.91
CA SER A 481 23.66 59.64 -13.85
C SER A 481 22.66 58.60 -13.38
N ALA A 482 21.38 58.76 -13.71
CA ALA A 482 20.36 57.79 -13.31
C ALA A 482 20.69 56.36 -13.81
N ALA A 483 20.55 55.37 -12.93
CA ALA A 483 20.75 53.96 -13.26
C ALA A 483 19.37 53.30 -13.48
N SER A 484 18.89 53.33 -14.72
CA SER A 484 17.57 52.82 -15.14
C SER A 484 17.66 51.47 -15.82
N SER A 485 16.81 50.52 -15.42
CA SER A 485 16.60 49.28 -16.17
C SER A 485 16.05 49.57 -17.57
N GLY A 486 16.13 48.62 -18.51
CA GLY A 486 15.37 48.70 -19.75
C GLY A 486 13.86 48.58 -19.51
N VAL A 487 13.06 49.16 -20.40
CA VAL A 487 11.59 49.16 -20.33
C VAL A 487 11.03 47.74 -20.47
N GLN A 488 10.19 47.31 -19.54
CA GLN A 488 9.50 46.03 -19.57
C GLN A 488 8.02 46.23 -19.90
N THR A 489 7.61 45.97 -21.15
CA THR A 489 6.20 46.05 -21.58
C THR A 489 5.50 44.74 -21.26
N ILE A 490 4.42 44.81 -20.49
CA ILE A 490 3.62 43.63 -20.13
C ILE A 490 2.73 43.22 -21.32
N ALA A 491 2.78 41.94 -21.67
CA ALA A 491 2.01 41.38 -22.77
C ALA A 491 0.50 41.51 -22.54
N SER A 492 -0.23 41.90 -23.58
CA SER A 492 -1.69 41.82 -23.66
C SER A 492 -2.13 40.62 -24.49
N VAL A 493 -3.40 40.25 -24.41
CA VAL A 493 -3.97 39.23 -25.30
C VAL A 493 -3.82 39.67 -26.77
N GLY A 494 -3.34 38.75 -27.62
CA GLY A 494 -3.29 38.93 -29.07
C GLY A 494 -4.49 38.31 -29.78
N ALA A 495 -4.54 38.41 -31.11
CA ALA A 495 -5.65 37.85 -31.91
C ALA A 495 -5.90 36.35 -31.66
N ASN A 496 -4.86 35.58 -31.29
CA ASN A 496 -4.94 34.16 -30.94
C ASN A 496 -4.46 33.90 -29.50
N GLY A 497 -4.82 34.78 -28.56
CA GLY A 497 -4.30 34.76 -27.19
C GLY A 497 -4.89 33.70 -26.27
N VAL A 498 -5.84 32.88 -26.74
CA VAL A 498 -6.30 31.67 -26.02
C VAL A 498 -5.96 30.43 -26.83
N SER A 499 -5.10 29.57 -26.30
CA SER A 499 -4.86 28.24 -26.85
C SER A 499 -6.01 27.32 -26.44
N VAL A 500 -6.61 26.64 -27.42
CA VAL A 500 -7.65 25.62 -27.19
C VAL A 500 -7.16 24.30 -27.77
N THR A 501 -7.14 23.26 -26.95
CA THR A 501 -6.70 21.92 -27.36
C THR A 501 -7.67 20.88 -26.85
N LYS A 502 -7.74 19.72 -27.51
CA LYS A 502 -8.49 18.57 -27.00
C LYS A 502 -7.87 18.11 -25.69
N ALA A 503 -8.66 18.00 -24.62
CA ALA A 503 -8.16 17.46 -23.37
C ALA A 503 -7.92 15.94 -23.48
N ALA A 504 -6.93 15.44 -22.74
CA ALA A 504 -6.68 13.99 -22.66
C ALA A 504 -7.89 13.23 -22.07
N ALA A 505 -8.66 13.88 -21.19
CA ALA A 505 -9.86 13.34 -20.55
C ALA A 505 -11.13 13.38 -21.44
N SER A 506 -10.99 13.74 -22.72
CA SER A 506 -12.10 13.66 -23.67
C SER A 506 -12.56 12.20 -23.81
N PRO A 507 -13.87 11.89 -23.73
CA PRO A 507 -14.40 10.52 -23.75
C PRO A 507 -13.90 9.68 -24.94
N ILE A 508 -13.69 8.38 -24.72
CA ILE A 508 -13.29 7.40 -25.77
C ILE A 508 -14.18 6.17 -25.82
N ASN A 509 -14.99 5.94 -24.79
CA ASN A 509 -15.83 4.75 -24.69
C ASN A 509 -17.11 4.93 -25.50
N ASP A 510 -17.66 3.80 -25.94
CA ASP A 510 -18.96 3.75 -26.57
C ASP A 510 -20.05 4.20 -25.58
N ILE A 511 -21.13 4.77 -26.12
CA ILE A 511 -22.26 5.28 -25.35
C ILE A 511 -23.51 4.46 -25.68
N ALA A 512 -24.32 4.17 -24.66
CA ALA A 512 -25.54 3.39 -24.85
C ALA A 512 -26.59 4.18 -25.67
N LEU A 513 -27.32 3.43 -26.50
CA LEU A 513 -28.36 3.94 -27.40
C LEU A 513 -29.38 4.84 -26.66
N GLY A 514 -29.54 6.09 -27.11
CA GLY A 514 -30.56 6.99 -26.57
C GLY A 514 -30.31 7.54 -25.16
N THR A 515 -29.12 7.35 -24.60
CA THR A 515 -28.72 7.95 -23.30
C THR A 515 -28.81 9.48 -23.35
N THR A 516 -29.20 10.12 -22.25
CA THR A 516 -29.33 11.58 -22.14
C THR A 516 -28.23 12.18 -21.28
N GLY A 517 -27.85 13.44 -21.53
CA GLY A 517 -26.89 14.19 -20.74
C GLY A 517 -25.51 13.55 -20.66
N VAL A 518 -25.02 12.98 -21.77
CA VAL A 518 -23.72 12.30 -21.85
C VAL A 518 -22.61 13.31 -22.12
N LYS A 519 -21.44 13.14 -21.48
CA LYS A 519 -20.25 13.92 -21.83
C LYS A 519 -19.74 13.43 -23.18
N LEU A 520 -19.59 14.33 -24.16
CA LEU A 520 -19.20 13.98 -25.53
C LEU A 520 -17.80 14.50 -25.90
N ALA A 521 -17.34 15.59 -25.29
CA ALA A 521 -15.99 16.11 -25.50
C ALA A 521 -15.49 16.93 -24.32
N SER A 522 -14.17 17.05 -24.21
CA SER A 522 -13.47 17.87 -23.22
C SER A 522 -12.32 18.63 -23.90
N PHE A 523 -12.18 19.93 -23.57
CA PHE A 523 -11.21 20.85 -24.17
C PHE A 523 -10.46 21.64 -23.09
N ASN A 524 -9.18 21.90 -23.31
CA ASN A 524 -8.32 22.71 -22.45
C ASN A 524 -8.14 24.10 -23.06
N PHE A 525 -8.41 25.13 -22.26
CA PHE A 525 -8.26 26.54 -22.62
C PHE A 525 -7.12 27.15 -21.79
N LEU A 526 -6.20 27.87 -22.44
CA LEU A 526 -5.10 28.57 -21.78
C LEU A 526 -4.96 29.98 -22.36
N ALA A 527 -5.22 31.00 -21.54
CA ALA A 527 -5.02 32.39 -21.92
C ALA A 527 -3.57 32.84 -21.70
N SER A 528 -3.03 33.60 -22.66
CA SER A 528 -1.69 34.20 -22.61
C SER A 528 -1.77 35.71 -22.42
N GLY A 529 -0.82 36.27 -21.66
CA GLY A 529 -0.71 37.70 -21.37
C GLY A 529 -1.66 38.19 -20.27
N GLU A 530 -2.97 37.93 -20.41
CA GLU A 530 -3.99 38.42 -19.47
C GLU A 530 -5.20 37.48 -19.37
N ALA A 531 -6.09 37.74 -18.40
CA ALA A 531 -7.35 37.00 -18.31
C ALA A 531 -8.27 37.36 -19.48
N VAL A 532 -8.90 36.34 -20.10
CA VAL A 532 -9.76 36.52 -21.27
C VAL A 532 -11.17 36.10 -20.94
N LYS A 533 -12.14 37.00 -21.12
CA LYS A 533 -13.57 36.69 -21.08
C LYS A 533 -14.00 36.10 -22.43
N ILE A 534 -14.71 34.98 -22.40
CA ILE A 534 -15.27 34.34 -23.58
C ILE A 534 -16.75 34.69 -23.66
N ASN A 535 -17.17 35.34 -24.75
CA ASN A 535 -18.55 35.77 -24.95
C ASN A 535 -19.42 34.61 -25.42
N ASP A 536 -18.98 33.91 -26.46
CA ASP A 536 -19.73 32.82 -27.08
C ASP A 536 -18.78 31.69 -27.51
N LEU A 537 -19.24 30.44 -27.47
CA LEU A 537 -18.56 29.30 -28.08
C LEU A 537 -19.44 28.67 -29.15
N TYR A 538 -18.85 28.28 -30.27
CA TYR A 538 -19.57 27.65 -31.37
C TYR A 538 -19.32 26.15 -31.34
N VAL A 539 -20.38 25.39 -31.05
CA VAL A 539 -20.30 23.93 -30.85
C VAL A 539 -20.98 23.22 -32.02
N PHE A 540 -20.29 22.22 -32.56
CA PHE A 540 -20.77 21.40 -33.66
C PHE A 540 -20.66 19.91 -33.30
N ALA A 541 -21.58 19.08 -33.78
CA ALA A 541 -21.49 17.63 -33.68
C ALA A 541 -21.54 16.97 -35.07
N SER A 542 -20.51 16.21 -35.41
CA SER A 542 -20.53 15.30 -36.57
C SER A 542 -21.13 13.98 -36.15
N THR A 543 -22.16 13.50 -36.85
CA THR A 543 -22.75 12.18 -36.62
C THR A 543 -22.81 11.35 -37.89
N THR A 544 -22.40 10.08 -37.86
CA THR A 544 -22.49 9.16 -39.02
C THR A 544 -23.80 8.36 -39.00
N SER A 545 -24.55 8.37 -40.11
CA SER A 545 -25.68 7.48 -40.39
C SER A 545 -25.27 6.31 -41.28
N ASP A 546 -26.08 5.25 -41.28
CA ASP A 546 -26.02 4.04 -42.11
C ASP A 546 -26.31 4.27 -43.62
N GLY A 547 -25.91 5.42 -44.18
CA GLY A 547 -26.04 5.70 -45.61
C GLY A 547 -27.20 6.62 -46.02
N SER A 548 -27.92 7.25 -45.09
CA SER A 548 -28.86 8.34 -45.43
C SER A 548 -28.15 9.69 -45.56
N THR A 549 -28.33 10.36 -46.71
CA THR A 549 -27.81 11.69 -47.05
C THR A 549 -28.66 12.84 -46.48
N ASP A 550 -29.61 12.59 -45.58
CA ASP A 550 -30.47 13.64 -45.06
C ASP A 550 -29.77 14.46 -43.96
N ALA A 551 -29.61 15.74 -44.25
CA ALA A 551 -28.80 16.69 -43.52
C ALA A 551 -29.63 17.32 -42.39
N SER A 552 -29.44 16.86 -41.13
CA SER A 552 -29.51 17.65 -39.88
C SER A 552 -29.76 16.76 -38.66
N TYR A 553 -28.75 16.00 -38.21
CA TYR A 553 -28.80 15.34 -36.90
C TYR A 553 -28.30 16.29 -35.82
N ASN A 554 -29.09 17.32 -35.57
CA ASN A 554 -28.83 18.22 -34.46
C ASN A 554 -29.04 17.45 -33.15
N LEU A 555 -28.06 17.42 -32.24
CA LEU A 555 -28.17 16.70 -30.97
C LEU A 555 -29.03 17.49 -29.97
N ALA A 556 -29.89 16.80 -29.24
CA ALA A 556 -30.72 17.40 -28.21
C ALA A 556 -29.91 17.74 -26.95
N ASN A 557 -30.37 18.76 -26.22
CA ASN A 557 -29.92 19.10 -24.85
C ASN A 557 -28.41 19.32 -24.67
N GLY A 558 -27.77 19.92 -25.67
CA GLY A 558 -26.40 20.43 -25.60
C GLY A 558 -26.19 21.42 -24.45
N LYS A 559 -25.14 21.24 -23.66
CA LYS A 559 -24.74 22.18 -22.60
C LYS A 559 -23.22 22.21 -22.45
N ILE A 560 -22.73 23.36 -21.99
CA ILE A 560 -21.32 23.59 -21.69
C ILE A 560 -21.13 23.55 -20.18
N MET A 561 -20.19 22.75 -19.71
CA MET A 561 -19.79 22.67 -18.31
C MET A 561 -18.36 23.16 -18.19
N VAL A 562 -18.10 24.04 -17.22
CA VAL A 562 -16.75 24.53 -16.91
C VAL A 562 -16.47 24.16 -15.46
N ASN A 563 -15.42 23.37 -15.23
CA ASN A 563 -15.07 22.85 -13.90
C ASN A 563 -16.26 22.21 -13.16
N GLY A 564 -17.13 21.49 -13.90
CA GLY A 564 -18.30 20.80 -13.35
C GLY A 564 -19.55 21.67 -13.12
N VAL A 565 -19.51 22.97 -13.41
CA VAL A 565 -20.68 23.88 -13.32
C VAL A 565 -21.18 24.20 -14.73
N GLN A 566 -22.50 24.14 -14.94
CA GLN A 566 -23.09 24.51 -16.23
C GLN A 566 -22.93 26.02 -16.46
N ILE A 567 -22.47 26.38 -17.66
CA ILE A 567 -22.33 27.77 -18.10
C ILE A 567 -23.10 27.96 -19.40
N GLY A 568 -23.88 29.04 -19.47
CA GLY A 568 -24.82 29.28 -20.56
C GLY A 568 -26.10 28.44 -20.45
N SER A 569 -26.95 28.53 -21.47
CA SER A 569 -28.20 27.77 -21.56
C SER A 569 -28.01 26.40 -22.20
N THR A 570 -28.96 25.49 -21.95
CA THR A 570 -29.07 24.26 -22.71
C THR A 570 -29.66 24.58 -24.09
N LYS A 571 -28.96 24.19 -25.16
CA LYS A 571 -29.37 24.38 -26.56
C LYS A 571 -29.18 23.09 -27.34
N THR A 572 -29.87 22.98 -28.46
CA THR A 572 -29.55 21.98 -29.47
C THR A 572 -28.12 22.20 -30.02
N ILE A 573 -27.33 21.14 -30.19
CA ILE A 573 -26.04 21.22 -30.89
C ILE A 573 -26.28 20.97 -32.38
N GLY A 574 -25.84 21.89 -33.23
CA GLY A 574 -26.00 21.75 -34.68
C GLY A 574 -25.11 20.64 -35.24
N GLY A 575 -25.64 19.87 -36.19
CA GLY A 575 -24.92 18.71 -36.73
C GLY A 575 -25.17 18.45 -38.21
N SER A 576 -24.14 17.94 -38.88
CA SER A 576 -24.12 17.56 -40.29
C SER A 576 -23.05 16.47 -40.50
N SER A 577 -23.13 15.70 -41.60
CA SER A 577 -22.06 14.80 -42.01
C SER A 577 -20.83 15.53 -42.55
N THR A 578 -21.01 16.78 -42.99
CA THR A 578 -19.94 17.68 -43.38
C THR A 578 -19.67 18.62 -42.22
N ASN A 579 -18.42 18.67 -41.72
CA ASN A 579 -18.00 19.45 -40.55
C ASN A 579 -17.98 20.97 -40.86
N ALA A 580 -19.09 21.53 -41.35
CA ALA A 580 -19.25 22.88 -41.86
C ALA A 580 -19.49 23.88 -40.72
N ALA A 581 -18.78 25.01 -40.75
CA ALA A 581 -18.88 26.04 -39.70
C ALA A 581 -20.25 26.72 -39.64
N SER A 582 -20.98 26.80 -40.76
CA SER A 582 -22.32 27.41 -40.84
C SER A 582 -23.39 26.69 -40.03
N GLN A 583 -23.12 25.44 -39.62
CA GLN A 583 -24.06 24.59 -38.87
C GLN A 583 -23.74 24.52 -37.38
N ALA A 584 -22.71 25.23 -36.89
CA ALA A 584 -22.38 25.25 -35.48
C ALA A 584 -23.35 26.15 -34.71
N MET A 585 -23.74 25.72 -33.52
CA MET A 585 -24.64 26.48 -32.66
C MET A 585 -23.83 27.33 -31.70
N ASP A 586 -24.21 28.60 -31.57
CA ASP A 586 -23.64 29.53 -30.62
C ASP A 586 -24.15 29.21 -29.21
N PHE A 587 -23.24 29.17 -28.24
CA PHE A 587 -23.55 29.14 -26.83
C PHE A 587 -23.07 30.45 -26.23
N SER A 588 -24.02 31.36 -25.95
CA SER A 588 -23.69 32.61 -25.27
C SER A 588 -23.45 32.37 -23.79
N LEU A 589 -22.28 32.82 -23.33
CA LEU A 589 -21.76 32.58 -21.98
C LEU A 589 -21.86 33.83 -21.10
N GLY A 590 -22.14 35.00 -21.68
CA GLY A 590 -22.21 36.26 -20.95
C GLY A 590 -20.90 36.55 -20.21
N SER A 591 -20.97 36.94 -18.93
CA SER A 591 -19.79 37.14 -18.07
C SER A 591 -19.34 35.89 -17.31
N SER A 592 -19.84 34.72 -17.69
CA SER A 592 -19.71 33.50 -16.87
C SER A 592 -18.43 32.71 -17.14
N LEU A 593 -17.76 32.93 -18.28
CA LEU A 593 -16.50 32.28 -18.61
C LEU A 593 -15.36 33.29 -18.74
N ILE A 594 -14.48 33.31 -17.74
CA ILE A 594 -13.21 34.05 -17.75
C ILE A 594 -12.09 33.02 -17.61
N ILE A 595 -11.18 32.96 -18.58
CA ILE A 595 -10.00 32.11 -18.57
C ILE A 595 -8.86 32.92 -17.92
N PRO A 596 -8.36 32.54 -16.73
CA PRO A 596 -7.24 33.23 -16.10
C PRO A 596 -5.97 33.10 -16.94
N ALA A 597 -5.11 34.12 -16.93
CA ALA A 597 -3.81 34.07 -17.58
C ALA A 597 -2.96 32.92 -16.99
N GLY A 598 -2.29 32.16 -17.86
CA GLY A 598 -1.34 31.12 -17.43
C GLY A 598 -1.95 29.89 -16.74
N THR A 599 -3.28 29.82 -16.59
CA THR A 599 -3.98 28.70 -15.94
C THR A 599 -4.84 27.94 -16.95
N VAL A 600 -4.71 26.61 -17.00
CA VAL A 600 -5.54 25.77 -17.86
C VAL A 600 -6.95 25.66 -17.26
N THR A 601 -7.98 25.98 -18.06
CA THR A 601 -9.39 25.81 -17.72
C THR A 601 -9.99 24.72 -18.60
N THR A 602 -10.67 23.73 -17.99
CA THR A 602 -11.31 22.63 -18.73
C THR A 602 -12.77 22.96 -19.03
N VAL A 603 -13.16 22.77 -20.29
CA VAL A 603 -14.51 22.98 -20.81
C VAL A 603 -15.02 21.67 -21.38
N ASP A 604 -16.08 21.14 -20.78
CA ASP A 604 -16.74 19.90 -21.19
C ASP A 604 -18.04 20.19 -21.92
N ILE A 605 -18.32 19.40 -22.97
CA ILE A 605 -19.56 19.49 -23.74
C ILE A 605 -20.38 18.23 -23.49
N TYR A 606 -21.64 18.43 -23.12
CA TYR A 606 -22.61 17.37 -22.89
C TYR A 606 -23.78 17.51 -23.87
N ALA A 607 -24.37 16.40 -24.31
CA ALA A 607 -25.64 16.37 -25.03
C ALA A 607 -26.29 14.98 -24.90
N ASP A 608 -27.48 14.81 -25.45
CA ASP A 608 -28.11 13.50 -25.56
C ASP A 608 -27.57 12.73 -26.77
N ALA A 609 -27.51 11.39 -26.68
CA ALA A 609 -27.34 10.50 -27.83
C ALA A 609 -28.63 10.37 -28.65
N LYS A 610 -29.34 11.50 -28.81
CA LYS A 610 -30.62 11.68 -29.49
C LYS A 610 -30.58 12.94 -30.34
N THR A 611 -31.31 12.91 -31.44
CA THR A 611 -31.59 14.08 -32.25
C THR A 611 -32.53 15.02 -31.50
N SER A 612 -32.57 16.29 -31.92
CA SER A 612 -33.51 17.30 -31.41
C SER A 612 -34.99 16.95 -31.63
N ALA A 613 -35.30 16.01 -32.53
CA ALA A 613 -36.64 15.45 -32.72
C ALA A 613 -36.94 14.25 -31.79
N GLY A 614 -36.01 13.89 -30.89
CA GLY A 614 -36.17 12.77 -29.95
C GLY A 614 -35.80 11.39 -30.49
N VAL A 615 -35.22 11.31 -31.69
CA VAL A 615 -34.83 10.04 -32.33
C VAL A 615 -33.45 9.60 -31.80
N ASN A 616 -33.27 8.33 -31.44
CA ASN A 616 -31.95 7.82 -31.03
C ASN A 616 -30.97 7.82 -32.21
N ILE A 617 -29.71 8.20 -31.96
CA ILE A 617 -28.61 7.96 -32.92
C ILE A 617 -28.46 6.44 -33.10
N PRO A 618 -28.39 5.88 -34.32
CA PRO A 618 -28.44 4.42 -34.53
C PRO A 618 -27.26 3.67 -33.90
N SER A 619 -27.46 2.38 -33.60
CA SER A 619 -26.37 1.47 -33.19
C SER A 619 -25.32 1.42 -34.30
N THR A 620 -24.04 1.56 -33.95
CA THR A 620 -22.86 1.80 -34.83
C THR A 620 -22.67 3.23 -35.34
N GLY A 621 -23.61 4.15 -35.09
CA GLY A 621 -23.43 5.57 -35.37
C GLY A 621 -22.33 6.17 -34.49
N THR A 622 -21.59 7.16 -34.99
CA THR A 622 -20.58 7.88 -34.19
C THR A 622 -21.03 9.30 -33.90
N ILE A 623 -20.55 9.89 -32.81
CA ILE A 623 -20.73 11.31 -32.46
C ILE A 623 -19.34 11.90 -32.20
N GLN A 624 -18.95 12.94 -32.93
CA GLN A 624 -17.76 13.73 -32.66
C GLN A 624 -18.13 15.19 -32.46
N VAL A 625 -17.89 15.72 -31.26
CA VAL A 625 -18.11 17.14 -30.96
C VAL A 625 -16.85 17.95 -31.25
N SER A 626 -17.02 19.11 -31.90
CA SER A 626 -15.97 20.06 -32.21
C SER A 626 -16.33 21.47 -31.72
N LEU A 627 -15.33 22.19 -31.21
CA LEU A 627 -15.40 23.65 -31.09
C LEU A 627 -14.95 24.27 -32.42
N LYS A 628 -15.77 25.16 -32.96
CA LYS A 628 -15.47 25.83 -34.23
C LYS A 628 -14.68 27.10 -34.02
N ALA A 629 -13.77 27.37 -34.95
CA ALA A 629 -13.05 28.62 -35.01
C ALA A 629 -14.04 29.79 -35.05
N ALA A 630 -13.77 30.80 -34.23
CA ALA A 630 -14.62 31.98 -34.12
C ALA A 630 -13.76 33.23 -34.13
N THR A 631 -14.34 34.35 -34.57
CA THR A 631 -13.63 35.62 -34.69
C THR A 631 -14.08 36.60 -33.61
N SER A 632 -13.13 37.17 -32.86
CA SER A 632 -13.39 38.20 -31.84
C SER A 632 -14.43 37.82 -30.77
N ASN A 633 -14.59 36.53 -30.48
CA ASN A 633 -15.53 36.02 -29.49
C ASN A 633 -14.93 35.92 -28.07
N GLY A 634 -13.65 36.23 -27.90
CA GLY A 634 -13.02 36.49 -26.61
C GLY A 634 -12.52 37.92 -26.50
N GLN A 635 -12.37 38.41 -25.27
CA GLN A 635 -11.88 39.76 -24.97
C GLN A 635 -10.95 39.74 -23.74
N GLY A 636 -9.78 40.38 -23.86
CA GLY A 636 -8.87 40.61 -22.73
C GLY A 636 -9.53 41.50 -21.68
N GLN A 637 -9.43 41.14 -20.41
CA GLN A 637 -10.09 41.87 -19.32
C GLN A 637 -9.42 43.21 -18.97
N SER A 638 -8.15 43.38 -19.30
CA SER A 638 -7.39 44.60 -19.02
C SER A 638 -7.16 45.44 -20.30
N SER A 639 -6.70 44.81 -21.38
CA SER A 639 -6.42 45.53 -22.64
C SER A 639 -7.67 45.82 -23.46
N LEU A 640 -8.76 45.08 -23.24
CA LEU A 640 -9.98 45.06 -24.07
C LEU A 640 -9.76 44.61 -25.52
N ASN A 641 -8.56 44.13 -25.87
CA ASN A 641 -8.28 43.56 -27.18
C ASN A 641 -9.15 42.32 -27.43
N SER A 642 -9.66 42.18 -28.66
CA SER A 642 -10.41 41.00 -29.06
C SER A 642 -9.47 39.83 -29.41
N THR A 643 -9.96 38.61 -29.19
CA THR A 643 -9.26 37.38 -29.52
C THR A 643 -10.22 36.30 -30.04
N ASN A 644 -9.70 35.41 -30.88
CA ASN A 644 -10.40 34.31 -31.52
C ASN A 644 -10.30 33.05 -30.66
N VAL A 645 -11.43 32.49 -30.23
CA VAL A 645 -11.45 31.35 -29.29
C VAL A 645 -12.45 30.26 -29.71
N PRO A 646 -12.01 29.11 -30.21
CA PRO A 646 -10.66 28.84 -30.69
C PRO A 646 -10.35 29.62 -31.99
N SER A 647 -9.06 29.77 -32.31
CA SER A 647 -8.61 30.36 -33.57
C SER A 647 -8.66 29.40 -34.76
N THR A 648 -8.74 28.09 -34.49
CA THR A 648 -8.91 27.00 -35.46
C THR A 648 -9.93 25.99 -34.94
N ASN A 649 -10.49 25.14 -35.80
CA ASN A 649 -11.42 24.10 -35.35
C ASN A 649 -10.69 23.08 -34.46
N VAL A 650 -11.28 22.73 -33.31
CA VAL A 650 -10.74 21.72 -32.39
C VAL A 650 -11.78 20.63 -32.20
N SER A 651 -11.49 19.42 -32.66
CA SER A 651 -12.36 18.25 -32.46
C SER A 651 -12.01 17.49 -31.18
N GLY A 652 -13.04 17.00 -30.50
CA GLY A 652 -12.94 15.93 -29.51
C GLY A 652 -12.71 14.56 -30.17
N ASN A 653 -12.76 13.49 -29.38
CA ASN A 653 -12.77 12.15 -29.94
C ASN A 653 -14.15 11.86 -30.57
N ALA A 654 -14.20 10.91 -31.51
CA ALA A 654 -15.47 10.30 -31.90
C ALA A 654 -15.84 9.22 -30.88
N VAL A 655 -17.09 9.21 -30.40
CA VAL A 655 -17.65 8.13 -29.56
C VAL A 655 -18.68 7.35 -30.37
N THR A 656 -18.70 6.02 -30.25
CA THR A 656 -19.67 5.19 -30.96
C THR A 656 -20.91 4.99 -30.11
N VAL A 657 -22.08 5.02 -30.73
CA VAL A 657 -23.36 4.63 -30.11
C VAL A 657 -23.56 3.15 -30.36
N SER A 658 -23.79 2.36 -29.31
CA SER A 658 -24.04 0.92 -29.46
C SER A 658 -25.20 0.46 -28.59
N SER A 659 -26.01 -0.44 -29.15
CA SER A 659 -27.02 -1.18 -28.39
C SER A 659 -26.35 -2.29 -27.56
N SER A 660 -26.87 -2.59 -26.37
CA SER A 660 -26.30 -3.67 -25.56
C SER A 660 -26.60 -5.03 -26.16
N ALA A 661 -25.56 -5.84 -26.32
CA ALA A 661 -25.66 -7.21 -26.81
C ALA A 661 -25.79 -8.19 -25.64
N LEU A 662 -26.79 -9.06 -25.70
CA LEU A 662 -26.84 -10.28 -24.89
C LEU A 662 -26.13 -11.39 -25.68
N THR A 663 -25.08 -11.95 -25.13
CA THR A 663 -24.35 -13.08 -25.73
C THR A 663 -24.35 -14.28 -24.78
N ALA A 664 -24.12 -15.47 -25.34
CA ALA A 664 -24.03 -16.70 -24.59
C ALA A 664 -22.85 -17.55 -25.06
N SER A 665 -22.33 -18.38 -24.16
CA SER A 665 -21.32 -19.38 -24.48
C SER A 665 -21.49 -20.63 -23.61
N LYS A 666 -21.10 -21.80 -24.15
CA LYS A 666 -21.00 -23.05 -23.38
C LYS A 666 -19.97 -22.88 -22.24
N PHE A 667 -20.36 -23.19 -21.01
CA PHE A 667 -19.44 -23.10 -19.86
C PHE A 667 -18.45 -24.26 -19.85
N THR A 668 -17.17 -23.97 -20.10
CA THR A 668 -16.11 -24.99 -20.27
C THR A 668 -15.72 -25.69 -18.97
N GLY A 669 -16.05 -25.12 -17.81
CA GLY A 669 -15.86 -25.77 -16.50
C GLY A 669 -16.76 -26.98 -16.26
N TYR A 670 -17.71 -27.26 -17.16
CA TYR A 670 -18.52 -28.47 -17.16
C TYR A 670 -18.35 -29.19 -18.50
N GLY A 671 -17.73 -30.37 -18.47
CA GLY A 671 -17.54 -31.23 -19.65
C GLY A 671 -18.72 -32.16 -19.88
N ASP A 672 -18.73 -32.82 -21.04
CA ASP A 672 -19.71 -33.86 -21.37
C ASP A 672 -19.68 -34.99 -20.33
N GLN A 673 -20.83 -35.60 -20.04
CA GLN A 673 -20.95 -36.58 -18.96
C GLN A 673 -21.68 -37.84 -19.41
N THR A 674 -21.39 -38.96 -18.75
CA THR A 674 -22.26 -40.14 -18.72
C THR A 674 -22.97 -40.22 -17.38
N MET A 675 -24.29 -40.34 -17.43
CA MET A 675 -25.18 -40.50 -16.28
C MET A 675 -26.03 -41.74 -16.45
N ILE A 676 -26.51 -42.29 -15.33
CA ILE A 676 -27.38 -43.46 -15.35
C ILE A 676 -28.86 -43.06 -15.37
N ALA A 677 -29.70 -43.88 -16.01
CA ALA A 677 -31.14 -43.70 -15.94
C ALA A 677 -31.63 -43.74 -14.47
N GLY A 678 -32.63 -42.94 -14.13
CA GLY A 678 -33.09 -42.76 -12.74
C GLY A 678 -32.39 -41.64 -11.96
N THR A 679 -31.39 -40.95 -12.56
CA THR A 679 -30.68 -39.85 -11.89
C THR A 679 -31.59 -38.65 -11.66
N GLN A 680 -31.82 -38.28 -10.40
CA GLN A 680 -32.55 -37.07 -10.02
C GLN A 680 -31.61 -35.85 -10.04
N ASN A 681 -32.11 -34.68 -10.45
CA ASN A 681 -31.33 -33.45 -10.57
C ASN A 681 -30.01 -33.63 -11.36
N ALA A 682 -30.07 -34.33 -12.50
CA ALA A 682 -28.98 -34.40 -13.46
C ALA A 682 -28.70 -33.01 -14.05
N ARG A 683 -27.45 -32.54 -13.99
CA ARG A 683 -27.03 -31.31 -14.67
C ARG A 683 -26.87 -31.62 -16.16
N LEU A 684 -27.81 -31.14 -16.97
CA LEU A 684 -27.90 -31.44 -18.40
C LEU A 684 -27.06 -30.49 -19.26
N GLY A 685 -26.64 -29.35 -18.71
CA GLY A 685 -25.78 -28.40 -19.39
C GLY A 685 -25.44 -27.19 -18.51
N SER A 686 -24.53 -26.35 -18.99
CA SER A 686 -24.12 -25.12 -18.34
C SER A 686 -23.66 -24.11 -19.38
N PHE A 687 -24.09 -22.86 -19.22
CA PHE A 687 -23.80 -21.75 -20.12
C PHE A 687 -23.53 -20.47 -19.35
N THR A 688 -22.82 -19.55 -19.99
CA THR A 688 -22.56 -18.21 -19.46
C THR A 688 -23.23 -17.18 -20.35
N LEU A 689 -24.10 -16.36 -19.77
CA LEU A 689 -24.65 -15.16 -20.40
C LEU A 689 -23.74 -13.97 -20.13
N SER A 690 -23.58 -13.08 -21.10
CA SER A 690 -22.78 -11.86 -20.96
C SER A 690 -23.54 -10.66 -21.51
N ALA A 691 -23.40 -9.51 -20.84
CA ALA A 691 -23.88 -8.22 -21.32
C ALA A 691 -22.76 -7.44 -22.03
N GLY A 692 -23.13 -6.57 -22.97
CA GLY A 692 -22.19 -5.69 -23.68
C GLY A 692 -21.51 -4.66 -22.77
N SER A 693 -20.58 -3.90 -23.34
CA SER A 693 -19.76 -2.88 -22.66
C SER A 693 -20.37 -1.47 -22.69
N THR A 694 -21.66 -1.33 -22.95
CA THR A 694 -22.33 -0.01 -23.00
C THR A 694 -23.42 0.14 -21.94
N GLU A 695 -24.09 -0.95 -21.57
CA GLU A 695 -24.99 -1.03 -20.42
C GLU A 695 -25.22 -2.51 -20.04
N GLY A 696 -25.71 -2.73 -18.82
CA GLY A 696 -26.18 -4.05 -18.39
C GLY A 696 -27.46 -4.51 -19.09
N ILE A 697 -27.79 -5.79 -18.95
CA ILE A 697 -29.01 -6.42 -19.49
C ILE A 697 -29.86 -6.95 -18.32
N ASN A 698 -31.13 -6.56 -18.29
CA ASN A 698 -32.15 -7.23 -17.49
C ASN A 698 -32.67 -8.44 -18.27
N VAL A 699 -32.19 -9.63 -17.93
CA VAL A 699 -32.61 -10.88 -18.60
C VAL A 699 -34.01 -11.22 -18.11
N ASN A 700 -34.94 -11.40 -19.05
CA ASN A 700 -36.35 -11.68 -18.76
C ASN A 700 -36.78 -13.08 -19.22
N THR A 701 -36.10 -13.65 -20.21
CA THR A 701 -36.46 -14.94 -20.80
C THR A 701 -35.21 -15.77 -21.07
N ILE A 702 -35.21 -17.03 -20.63
CA ILE A 702 -34.22 -18.04 -21.04
C ILE A 702 -34.95 -19.17 -21.74
N ALA A 703 -34.58 -19.45 -22.98
CA ALA A 703 -35.21 -20.48 -23.80
C ALA A 703 -34.22 -21.60 -24.12
N VAL A 704 -34.62 -22.84 -23.82
CA VAL A 704 -33.79 -24.04 -23.98
C VAL A 704 -34.53 -25.08 -24.81
N ASP A 705 -33.90 -25.55 -25.87
CA ASP A 705 -34.32 -26.73 -26.61
C ASP A 705 -33.57 -27.96 -26.08
N LEU A 706 -34.19 -29.14 -26.16
CA LEU A 706 -33.63 -30.40 -25.69
C LEU A 706 -33.66 -31.45 -26.80
N SER A 707 -32.48 -31.86 -27.28
CA SER A 707 -32.36 -33.07 -28.08
C SER A 707 -32.30 -34.31 -27.18
N GLY A 708 -32.83 -35.45 -27.65
CA GLY A 708 -32.83 -36.70 -26.88
C GLY A 708 -33.66 -36.69 -25.59
N TYR A 709 -34.60 -35.74 -25.44
CA TYR A 709 -35.36 -35.46 -24.22
C TYR A 709 -36.28 -36.59 -23.68
N ALA A 710 -36.41 -37.72 -24.38
CA ALA A 710 -37.27 -38.82 -23.96
C ALA A 710 -36.82 -39.37 -22.60
N GLY A 711 -37.70 -39.25 -21.59
CA GLY A 711 -37.39 -39.63 -20.22
C GLY A 711 -36.75 -38.53 -19.37
N VAL A 712 -36.67 -37.30 -19.85
CA VAL A 712 -36.31 -36.11 -19.04
C VAL A 712 -37.57 -35.47 -18.46
N THR A 713 -37.58 -35.18 -17.17
CA THR A 713 -38.66 -34.46 -16.49
C THR A 713 -38.10 -33.33 -15.61
N ASN A 714 -38.95 -32.39 -15.19
CA ASN A 714 -38.59 -31.35 -14.22
C ASN A 714 -37.35 -30.51 -14.60
N LEU A 715 -37.35 -29.95 -15.81
CA LEU A 715 -36.28 -29.08 -16.28
C LEU A 715 -36.25 -27.80 -15.45
N THR A 716 -35.10 -27.48 -14.88
CA THR A 716 -34.89 -26.39 -13.92
C THR A 716 -33.61 -25.64 -14.27
N LEU A 717 -33.59 -24.32 -14.12
CA LEU A 717 -32.36 -23.55 -14.19
C LEU A 717 -31.83 -23.28 -12.79
N LYS A 718 -30.52 -23.34 -12.59
CA LYS A 718 -29.87 -22.96 -11.33
C LYS A 718 -28.72 -22.01 -11.59
N ASP A 719 -28.55 -21.06 -10.69
CA ASP A 719 -27.37 -20.22 -10.65
C ASP A 719 -26.15 -21.09 -10.28
N HIS A 720 -25.09 -21.03 -11.10
CA HIS A 720 -23.94 -21.91 -10.93
C HIS A 720 -23.18 -21.66 -9.62
N ALA A 721 -23.10 -20.39 -9.18
CA ALA A 721 -22.32 -20.00 -8.01
C ALA A 721 -23.05 -20.31 -6.70
N THR A 722 -24.37 -20.10 -6.66
CA THR A 722 -25.17 -20.20 -5.44
C THR A 722 -26.01 -21.47 -5.35
N GLY A 723 -26.24 -22.16 -6.47
CA GLY A 723 -27.15 -23.29 -6.56
C GLY A 723 -28.64 -22.92 -6.48
N ALA A 724 -28.97 -21.62 -6.43
CA ALA A 724 -30.34 -21.14 -6.34
C ALA A 724 -31.11 -21.40 -7.64
N THR A 725 -32.36 -21.85 -7.54
CA THR A 725 -33.25 -22.03 -8.69
C THR A 725 -33.59 -20.69 -9.34
N ILE A 726 -33.54 -20.64 -10.68
CA ILE A 726 -33.88 -19.47 -11.49
C ILE A 726 -35.16 -19.79 -12.29
N GLY A 727 -36.19 -18.96 -12.12
CA GLY A 727 -37.49 -19.18 -12.76
C GLY A 727 -38.28 -20.35 -12.15
N THR A 728 -39.34 -20.76 -12.85
CA THR A 728 -40.18 -21.90 -12.44
C THR A 728 -39.78 -23.15 -13.22
N ALA A 729 -39.75 -24.31 -12.56
CA ALA A 729 -39.42 -25.57 -13.21
C ALA A 729 -40.47 -25.97 -14.27
N ILE A 730 -40.00 -26.48 -15.40
CA ILE A 730 -40.84 -27.05 -16.46
C ILE A 730 -40.96 -28.55 -16.20
N THR A 731 -42.10 -28.97 -15.68
CA THR A 731 -42.32 -30.36 -15.21
C THR A 731 -42.31 -31.38 -16.34
N THR A 732 -42.79 -31.00 -17.53
CA THR A 732 -42.87 -31.83 -18.74
C THR A 732 -42.16 -31.14 -19.90
N PRO A 733 -40.83 -31.32 -20.02
CA PRO A 733 -40.05 -30.70 -21.08
C PRO A 733 -40.41 -31.26 -22.46
N SER A 734 -40.29 -30.43 -23.49
CA SER A 734 -40.48 -30.76 -24.91
C SER A 734 -39.17 -30.65 -25.69
N ALA A 735 -39.17 -31.14 -26.93
CA ALA A 735 -38.01 -31.00 -27.82
C ALA A 735 -37.62 -29.52 -28.04
N THR A 736 -38.63 -28.66 -28.24
CA THR A 736 -38.47 -27.22 -28.44
C THR A 736 -39.44 -26.43 -27.57
N GLY A 737 -39.11 -25.16 -27.30
CA GLY A 737 -40.03 -24.22 -26.64
C GLY A 737 -40.06 -24.29 -25.11
N ASN A 738 -39.02 -24.83 -24.46
CA ASN A 738 -38.91 -24.78 -23.01
C ASN A 738 -38.42 -23.39 -22.57
N THR A 739 -39.36 -22.52 -22.20
CA THR A 739 -39.09 -21.12 -21.88
C THR A 739 -39.25 -20.85 -20.39
N PHE A 740 -38.22 -20.27 -19.78
CA PHE A 740 -38.20 -19.83 -18.39
C PHE A 740 -38.39 -18.31 -18.32
N SER A 741 -39.45 -17.86 -17.65
CA SER A 741 -39.56 -16.45 -17.23
C SER A 741 -38.62 -16.22 -16.05
N VAL A 742 -37.70 -15.27 -16.22
CA VAL A 742 -36.67 -14.94 -15.23
C VAL A 742 -36.64 -13.43 -15.00
N ASN A 743 -35.99 -12.99 -13.93
CA ASN A 743 -35.79 -11.56 -13.68
C ASN A 743 -34.49 -11.37 -12.90
N PHE A 744 -33.41 -11.06 -13.61
CA PHE A 744 -32.14 -10.67 -12.99
C PHE A 744 -31.34 -9.78 -13.95
N THR A 745 -30.47 -8.96 -13.37
CA THR A 745 -29.59 -8.06 -14.13
C THR A 745 -28.20 -8.65 -14.26
N ILE A 746 -27.66 -8.63 -15.47
CA ILE A 746 -26.22 -8.76 -15.74
C ILE A 746 -25.69 -7.33 -15.89
N PRO A 747 -24.75 -6.86 -15.04
CA PRO A 747 -24.21 -5.51 -15.18
C PRO A 747 -23.43 -5.35 -16.50
N GLU A 748 -23.14 -4.12 -16.89
CA GLU A 748 -22.29 -3.82 -18.06
C GLU A 748 -20.95 -4.59 -17.97
N SER A 749 -20.54 -5.21 -19.08
CA SER A 749 -19.38 -6.13 -19.15
C SER A 749 -19.39 -7.28 -18.13
N GLY A 750 -20.54 -7.53 -17.50
CA GLY A 750 -20.75 -8.61 -16.56
C GLY A 750 -21.13 -9.91 -17.25
N THR A 751 -20.98 -11.00 -16.51
CA THR A 751 -21.40 -12.33 -16.93
C THR A 751 -22.17 -13.05 -15.82
N LYS A 752 -22.97 -14.05 -16.20
CA LYS A 752 -23.64 -14.95 -15.26
C LYS A 752 -23.68 -16.37 -15.81
N THR A 753 -23.16 -17.32 -15.03
CA THR A 753 -23.19 -18.75 -15.39
C THR A 753 -24.41 -19.44 -14.80
N ILE A 754 -25.13 -20.17 -15.65
CA ILE A 754 -26.39 -20.82 -15.34
C ILE A 754 -26.31 -22.29 -15.76
N ASP A 755 -26.83 -23.15 -14.90
CA ASP A 755 -26.87 -24.59 -15.07
C ASP A 755 -28.28 -25.06 -15.42
N VAL A 756 -28.38 -25.92 -16.41
CA VAL A 756 -29.61 -26.60 -16.80
C VAL A 756 -29.66 -27.94 -16.08
N TYR A 757 -30.73 -28.20 -15.33
CA TYR A 757 -30.96 -29.42 -14.57
C TYR A 757 -32.24 -30.13 -15.01
N GLY A 758 -32.29 -31.45 -14.92
CA GLY A 758 -33.51 -32.25 -15.11
C GLY A 758 -33.41 -33.61 -14.40
N ASN A 759 -34.54 -34.29 -14.25
CA ASN A 759 -34.58 -35.67 -13.75
C ASN A 759 -34.56 -36.64 -14.93
N LEU A 760 -33.70 -37.64 -14.87
CA LEU A 760 -33.67 -38.76 -15.81
C LEU A 760 -34.54 -39.88 -15.25
N LEU A 761 -35.65 -40.21 -15.92
CA LEU A 761 -36.46 -41.38 -15.56
C LEU A 761 -35.65 -42.67 -15.76
N SER A 762 -36.09 -43.76 -15.13
CA SER A 762 -35.49 -45.09 -15.31
C SER A 762 -35.56 -45.61 -16.76
N THR A 763 -36.44 -45.03 -17.58
CA THR A 763 -36.59 -45.33 -19.01
C THR A 763 -35.78 -44.42 -19.93
N ALA A 764 -35.03 -43.45 -19.39
CA ALA A 764 -34.20 -42.55 -20.19
C ALA A 764 -33.08 -43.34 -20.91
N THR A 765 -32.81 -43.00 -22.17
CA THR A 765 -31.78 -43.65 -23.00
C THR A 765 -31.17 -42.65 -23.98
N GLY A 766 -30.03 -43.00 -24.59
CA GLY A 766 -29.42 -42.20 -25.66
C GLY A 766 -28.63 -40.98 -25.16
N SER A 767 -28.49 -39.96 -26.01
CA SER A 767 -27.76 -38.73 -25.71
C SER A 767 -28.70 -37.55 -25.63
N ILE A 768 -28.64 -36.81 -24.52
CA ILE A 768 -29.40 -35.58 -24.27
C ILE A 768 -28.46 -34.39 -24.45
N GLN A 769 -28.89 -33.36 -25.16
CA GLN A 769 -28.16 -32.09 -25.23
C GLN A 769 -29.13 -30.93 -25.16
N ALA A 770 -28.86 -30.01 -24.23
CA ALA A 770 -29.53 -28.73 -24.14
C ALA A 770 -28.92 -27.73 -25.13
N THR A 771 -29.77 -26.92 -25.77
CA THR A 771 -29.37 -25.85 -26.67
C THR A 771 -30.06 -24.57 -26.21
N LEU A 772 -29.27 -23.55 -25.88
CA LEU A 772 -29.80 -22.23 -25.59
C LEU A 772 -30.19 -21.56 -26.92
N THR A 773 -31.40 -21.01 -27.04
CA THR A 773 -31.92 -20.51 -28.32
C THR A 773 -31.95 -18.98 -28.41
N THR A 774 -32.10 -18.45 -29.63
CA THR A 774 -32.27 -17.02 -29.92
C THR A 774 -33.53 -16.40 -29.27
N SER A 775 -34.45 -17.22 -28.75
CA SER A 775 -35.58 -16.77 -27.93
C SER A 775 -35.20 -16.43 -26.47
N THR A 776 -33.93 -16.61 -26.10
CA THR A 776 -33.38 -16.05 -24.85
C THR A 776 -33.22 -14.54 -25.02
N THR A 777 -33.91 -13.76 -24.19
CA THR A 777 -34.03 -12.31 -24.35
C THR A 777 -33.87 -11.55 -23.03
N GLY A 778 -33.49 -10.29 -23.18
CA GLY A 778 -33.41 -9.31 -22.11
C GLY A 778 -33.74 -7.92 -22.64
N THR A 779 -33.69 -6.94 -21.75
CA THR A 779 -33.79 -5.52 -22.10
C THR A 779 -32.60 -4.77 -21.51
N GLY A 780 -32.05 -3.81 -22.24
CA GLY A 780 -31.02 -2.90 -21.72
C GLY A 780 -31.46 -2.27 -20.41
N ALA A 781 -30.60 -2.28 -19.40
CA ALA A 781 -30.94 -1.85 -18.04
C ALA A 781 -31.23 -0.36 -17.93
N VAL A 782 -30.67 0.45 -18.84
CA VAL A 782 -30.87 1.91 -18.91
C VAL A 782 -31.82 2.25 -20.06
N THR A 783 -31.64 1.62 -21.21
CA THR A 783 -32.34 2.00 -22.45
C THR A 783 -33.72 1.37 -22.60
N SER A 784 -34.00 0.28 -21.89
CA SER A 784 -35.19 -0.57 -22.05
C SER A 784 -35.36 -1.16 -23.46
N THR A 785 -34.32 -1.11 -24.32
CA THR A 785 -34.39 -1.73 -25.66
C THR A 785 -34.22 -3.23 -25.57
N SER A 786 -35.00 -3.98 -26.35
CA SER A 786 -34.93 -5.45 -26.40
C SER A 786 -33.59 -5.94 -26.97
N SER A 787 -33.03 -6.98 -26.37
CA SER A 787 -31.83 -7.68 -26.84
C SER A 787 -32.08 -9.19 -26.79
N SER A 788 -31.58 -9.92 -27.79
CA SER A 788 -31.70 -11.37 -27.91
C SER A 788 -30.38 -11.96 -28.34
N LEU A 789 -30.17 -13.26 -28.09
CA LEU A 789 -28.99 -13.94 -28.65
C LEU A 789 -29.02 -13.89 -30.18
N SER A 790 -27.85 -13.69 -30.78
CA SER A 790 -27.67 -13.67 -32.24
C SER A 790 -27.64 -15.07 -32.87
N SER A 791 -27.29 -16.08 -32.08
CA SER A 791 -27.21 -17.50 -32.47
C SER A 791 -27.65 -18.41 -31.33
N SER A 792 -28.06 -19.63 -31.67
CA SER A 792 -28.30 -20.68 -30.68
C SER A 792 -26.98 -21.36 -30.28
N GLU A 793 -26.83 -21.70 -29.01
CA GLU A 793 -25.60 -22.27 -28.45
C GLU A 793 -25.85 -23.68 -27.89
N ALA A 794 -25.22 -24.68 -28.51
CA ALA A 794 -25.28 -26.07 -28.03
C ALA A 794 -24.40 -26.25 -26.79
N LEU A 795 -24.95 -26.88 -25.75
CA LEU A 795 -24.28 -27.06 -24.46
C LEU A 795 -23.54 -28.42 -24.40
N GLN A 796 -23.37 -28.97 -23.20
CA GLN A 796 -22.75 -30.27 -22.96
C GLN A 796 -23.62 -31.41 -23.49
N SER A 797 -22.97 -32.46 -23.98
CA SER A 797 -23.64 -33.70 -24.34
C SER A 797 -23.70 -34.63 -23.13
N MET A 798 -24.88 -35.18 -22.87
CA MET A 798 -25.18 -36.03 -21.72
C MET A 798 -25.59 -37.41 -22.21
N THR A 799 -24.71 -38.40 -22.08
CA THR A 799 -25.03 -39.78 -22.46
C THR A 799 -25.71 -40.51 -21.30
N VAL A 800 -26.88 -41.09 -21.54
CA VAL A 800 -27.53 -42.01 -20.61
C VAL A 800 -26.97 -43.41 -20.84
N GLY A 801 -26.10 -43.85 -19.92
CA GLY A 801 -25.42 -45.14 -19.94
C GLY A 801 -25.69 -45.96 -18.68
N THR A 802 -24.88 -47.00 -18.45
CA THR A 802 -24.96 -47.85 -17.26
C THR A 802 -23.81 -47.58 -16.29
N GLY A 803 -24.07 -47.81 -15.00
CA GLY A 803 -23.03 -47.89 -13.97
C GLY A 803 -22.28 -49.21 -14.11
N THR A 804 -20.98 -49.22 -13.81
CA THR A 804 -20.19 -50.47 -13.74
C THR A 804 -19.45 -50.56 -12.42
N LEU A 805 -19.34 -51.77 -11.89
CA LEU A 805 -18.56 -52.11 -10.71
C LEU A 805 -17.64 -53.27 -11.06
N SER A 806 -16.34 -53.11 -10.83
CA SER A 806 -15.33 -54.14 -11.06
C SER A 806 -14.52 -54.42 -9.79
N ILE A 807 -13.85 -55.57 -9.77
CA ILE A 807 -12.96 -55.99 -8.69
C ILE A 807 -11.59 -56.38 -9.24
N ALA A 808 -10.56 -56.10 -8.44
CA ALA A 808 -9.21 -56.58 -8.66
C ALA A 808 -8.55 -56.89 -7.32
N ARG A 809 -7.44 -57.63 -7.35
CA ARG A 809 -6.55 -57.74 -6.20
C ARG A 809 -5.87 -56.39 -5.99
N SER A 810 -5.87 -55.88 -4.76
CA SER A 810 -5.26 -54.59 -4.43
C SER A 810 -3.76 -54.63 -4.64
N ALA A 811 -3.18 -53.50 -5.03
CA ALA A 811 -1.73 -53.32 -5.03
C ALA A 811 -1.13 -53.45 -3.62
N SER A 812 -1.95 -53.25 -2.58
CA SER A 812 -1.56 -53.39 -1.17
C SER A 812 -1.85 -54.79 -0.60
N ASN A 813 -1.99 -55.81 -1.46
CA ASN A 813 -2.20 -57.18 -1.02
C ASN A 813 -0.97 -57.70 -0.24
N PRO A 814 -1.15 -58.42 0.88
CA PRO A 814 -0.02 -58.82 1.73
C PRO A 814 0.91 -59.83 1.04
N VAL A 815 2.22 -59.70 1.31
CA VAL A 815 3.24 -60.69 0.90
C VAL A 815 2.99 -62.02 1.61
N SER A 816 3.34 -63.13 0.98
CA SER A 816 3.26 -64.44 1.63
C SER A 816 4.20 -64.49 2.83
N ALA A 817 3.75 -65.09 3.94
CA ALA A 817 4.53 -65.14 5.19
C ALA A 817 4.25 -66.41 5.99
N ASN A 818 5.17 -66.77 6.90
CA ASN A 818 4.87 -67.69 7.99
C ASN A 818 4.11 -66.93 9.08
N VAL A 819 3.06 -67.54 9.64
CA VAL A 819 2.21 -66.94 10.66
C VAL A 819 2.09 -67.86 11.87
N ILE A 820 2.17 -67.28 13.06
CA ILE A 820 2.13 -68.03 14.32
C ILE A 820 0.69 -68.47 14.61
N ALA A 821 0.51 -69.75 14.90
CA ALA A 821 -0.74 -70.32 15.37
C ALA A 821 -1.15 -69.67 16.71
N GLY A 822 -2.37 -69.15 16.80
CA GLY A 822 -2.86 -68.34 17.91
C GLY A 822 -3.05 -66.85 17.59
N ALA A 823 -2.64 -66.40 16.40
CA ALA A 823 -2.85 -65.02 15.96
C ALA A 823 -4.35 -64.69 15.78
N SER A 824 -4.83 -63.62 16.42
CA SER A 824 -6.26 -63.26 16.38
C SER A 824 -6.71 -62.66 15.05
N GLN A 825 -5.82 -61.96 14.34
CA GLN A 825 -6.10 -61.37 13.02
C GLN A 825 -4.82 -61.36 12.16
N VAL A 826 -4.86 -62.08 11.05
CA VAL A 826 -3.83 -62.13 10.01
C VAL A 826 -4.43 -61.61 8.72
N GLU A 827 -3.88 -60.54 8.14
CA GLU A 827 -4.31 -60.04 6.83
C GLU A 827 -3.89 -61.05 5.75
N VAL A 828 -4.85 -61.68 5.06
CA VAL A 828 -4.58 -62.69 4.03
C VAL A 828 -4.71 -62.10 2.64
N SER A 829 -5.63 -61.16 2.43
CA SER A 829 -5.85 -60.53 1.13
C SER A 829 -6.43 -59.13 1.23
N ASN A 830 -6.22 -58.33 0.19
CA ASN A 830 -6.85 -57.03 0.01
C ASN A 830 -7.39 -56.94 -1.42
N TYR A 831 -8.66 -56.57 -1.58
CA TYR A 831 -9.34 -56.43 -2.87
C TYR A 831 -9.78 -54.99 -3.11
N THR A 832 -9.57 -54.48 -4.32
CA THR A 832 -9.99 -53.14 -4.74
C THR A 832 -11.23 -53.25 -5.60
N PHE A 833 -12.27 -52.51 -5.24
CA PHE A 833 -13.47 -52.34 -6.05
C PHE A 833 -13.42 -50.99 -6.75
N SER A 834 -13.77 -50.93 -8.03
CA SER A 834 -13.78 -49.68 -8.81
C SER A 834 -15.14 -49.46 -9.45
N ALA A 835 -15.70 -48.27 -9.27
CA ALA A 835 -17.00 -47.90 -9.78
C ALA A 835 -16.89 -46.83 -10.88
N GLN A 836 -17.66 -46.96 -11.96
CA GLN A 836 -17.78 -45.94 -13.00
C GLN A 836 -19.24 -45.55 -13.21
N ASN A 837 -19.46 -44.27 -13.52
CA ASN A 837 -20.76 -43.63 -13.81
C ASN A 837 -21.76 -43.55 -12.64
N SER A 838 -21.66 -44.42 -11.64
CA SER A 838 -22.46 -44.40 -10.40
C SER A 838 -21.63 -44.88 -9.21
N PRO A 839 -21.83 -44.37 -7.98
CA PRO A 839 -21.27 -44.98 -6.79
C PRO A 839 -22.03 -46.26 -6.43
N TYR A 840 -21.37 -47.19 -5.74
CA TYR A 840 -21.99 -48.44 -5.29
C TYR A 840 -21.83 -48.64 -3.78
N THR A 841 -22.86 -49.19 -3.14
CA THR A 841 -22.75 -49.76 -1.80
C THR A 841 -22.85 -51.28 -1.90
N VAL A 842 -21.74 -51.98 -1.66
CA VAL A 842 -21.72 -53.45 -1.56
C VAL A 842 -22.38 -53.84 -0.24
N THR A 843 -23.46 -54.63 -0.34
CA THR A 843 -24.30 -55.05 0.78
C THR A 843 -24.14 -56.52 1.12
N LYS A 844 -23.66 -57.34 0.17
CA LYS A 844 -23.31 -58.75 0.37
C LYS A 844 -22.04 -59.10 -0.40
N LEU A 845 -21.19 -59.93 0.21
CA LEU A 845 -20.04 -60.54 -0.47
C LEU A 845 -19.70 -61.89 0.15
N GLU A 846 -19.01 -62.74 -0.61
CA GLU A 846 -18.59 -64.06 -0.18
C GLU A 846 -17.08 -64.25 -0.39
N ILE A 847 -16.40 -64.76 0.64
CA ILE A 847 -14.99 -65.13 0.64
C ILE A 847 -14.87 -66.64 0.80
N THR A 848 -13.99 -67.27 0.02
CA THR A 848 -13.69 -68.71 0.10
C THR A 848 -12.26 -68.97 0.50
N LEU A 849 -12.04 -70.07 1.22
CA LEU A 849 -10.73 -70.57 1.67
C LEU A 849 -10.62 -72.06 1.32
N PRO A 850 -9.41 -72.64 1.15
CA PRO A 850 -9.28 -74.09 0.98
C PRO A 850 -9.89 -74.88 2.15
N ASN A 851 -10.63 -75.95 1.88
CA ASN A 851 -11.38 -76.67 2.92
C ASN A 851 -10.46 -77.34 3.96
N ASN A 852 -9.28 -77.79 3.53
CA ASN A 852 -8.26 -78.40 4.38
C ASN A 852 -7.58 -77.42 5.35
N VAL A 853 -7.81 -76.10 5.20
CA VAL A 853 -7.31 -75.08 6.14
C VAL A 853 -8.41 -74.51 7.05
N ALA A 854 -9.67 -74.92 6.87
CA ALA A 854 -10.79 -74.38 7.64
C ALA A 854 -10.66 -74.62 9.15
N THR A 855 -10.09 -75.77 9.57
CA THR A 855 -9.78 -76.06 10.99
C THR A 855 -8.63 -75.22 11.54
N SER A 856 -7.84 -74.59 10.67
CA SER A 856 -6.76 -73.65 11.00
C SER A 856 -7.22 -72.19 10.94
N THR A 857 -8.53 -71.94 10.94
CA THR A 857 -9.12 -70.59 10.99
C THR A 857 -10.28 -70.53 11.99
N THR A 858 -10.44 -69.40 12.68
CA THR A 858 -11.52 -69.17 13.67
C THR A 858 -12.66 -68.29 13.14
N GLY A 859 -12.51 -67.76 11.93
CA GLY A 859 -13.46 -66.84 11.29
C GLY A 859 -12.78 -66.00 10.21
N VAL A 860 -13.58 -65.36 9.36
CA VAL A 860 -13.11 -64.35 8.39
C VAL A 860 -13.63 -62.98 8.81
N THR A 861 -12.74 -62.00 8.86
CA THR A 861 -13.05 -60.61 9.20
C THR A 861 -12.77 -59.71 8.00
N LEU A 862 -13.73 -58.85 7.66
CA LEU A 862 -13.58 -57.83 6.64
C LEU A 862 -13.33 -56.47 7.29
N GLN A 863 -12.49 -55.66 6.67
CA GLN A 863 -12.33 -54.24 7.00
C GLN A 863 -12.46 -53.39 5.73
N TYR A 864 -13.35 -52.38 5.76
CA TYR A 864 -13.66 -51.51 4.62
C TYR A 864 -14.16 -50.14 5.10
N LYS A 865 -14.39 -49.17 4.19
CA LYS A 865 -14.97 -47.87 4.53
C LYS A 865 -16.43 -47.75 4.09
N ASN A 866 -17.25 -47.08 4.88
CA ASN A 866 -18.61 -46.70 4.50
C ASN A 866 -18.66 -45.33 3.80
N ALA A 867 -19.84 -44.87 3.39
CA ALA A 867 -20.03 -43.62 2.66
C ALA A 867 -19.56 -42.36 3.43
N SER A 868 -19.49 -42.40 4.76
CA SER A 868 -18.95 -41.32 5.59
C SER A 868 -17.42 -41.37 5.72
N GLY A 869 -16.77 -42.37 5.11
CA GLY A 869 -15.33 -42.62 5.22
C GLY A 869 -14.91 -43.38 6.48
N ALA A 870 -15.86 -43.79 7.34
CA ALA A 870 -15.58 -44.50 8.57
C ALA A 870 -15.25 -45.98 8.32
N THR A 871 -14.17 -46.46 8.94
CA THR A 871 -13.77 -47.87 8.89
C THR A 871 -14.81 -48.74 9.59
N GLN A 872 -15.26 -49.78 8.90
CA GLN A 872 -16.14 -50.83 9.40
C GLN A 872 -15.35 -52.12 9.54
N THR A 873 -15.72 -52.94 10.52
CA THR A 873 -15.13 -54.26 10.72
C THR A 873 -16.26 -55.26 10.99
N VAL A 874 -16.33 -56.31 10.18
CA VAL A 874 -17.40 -57.31 10.23
C VAL A 874 -16.78 -58.70 10.18
N THR A 875 -17.12 -59.55 11.15
CA THR A 875 -16.64 -60.93 11.23
C THR A 875 -17.77 -61.89 10.92
N SER A 876 -17.48 -62.94 10.15
CA SER A 876 -18.39 -64.04 9.85
C SER A 876 -17.69 -65.38 10.05
N ALA A 877 -18.46 -66.40 10.43
CA ALA A 877 -17.95 -67.74 10.63
C ALA A 877 -17.74 -68.45 9.27
N LEU A 878 -16.77 -69.36 9.22
CA LEU A 878 -16.63 -70.25 8.06
C LEU A 878 -17.68 -71.37 8.12
N SER A 879 -18.27 -71.68 6.97
CA SER A 879 -19.03 -72.90 6.76
C SER A 879 -18.21 -73.87 5.89
N THR A 880 -18.09 -75.11 6.35
CA THR A 880 -17.39 -76.18 5.61
C THR A 880 -18.41 -77.11 4.96
N ASN A 881 -18.15 -77.52 3.72
CA ASN A 881 -18.94 -78.52 3.03
C ASN A 881 -18.02 -79.65 2.56
N SER A 882 -18.27 -80.88 3.04
CA SER A 882 -17.46 -82.06 2.72
C SER A 882 -17.47 -82.44 1.24
N SER A 883 -18.40 -81.89 0.46
CA SER A 883 -18.53 -82.10 -0.99
C SER A 883 -17.80 -81.06 -1.84
N THR A 884 -17.17 -80.04 -1.24
CA THR A 884 -16.41 -79.00 -1.95
C THR A 884 -14.98 -78.89 -1.43
N SER A 885 -14.04 -78.52 -2.31
CA SER A 885 -12.64 -78.28 -1.94
C SER A 885 -12.40 -76.96 -1.22
N VAL A 886 -13.44 -76.16 -0.98
CA VAL A 886 -13.39 -74.85 -0.30
C VAL A 886 -14.40 -74.75 0.84
N ALA A 887 -14.07 -73.93 1.84
CA ALA A 887 -14.96 -73.43 2.88
C ALA A 887 -15.37 -71.98 2.54
N THR A 888 -16.57 -71.58 2.92
CA THR A 888 -17.18 -70.29 2.54
C THR A 888 -17.46 -69.42 3.76
N SER A 889 -17.32 -68.11 3.61
CA SER A 889 -17.74 -67.09 4.58
C SER A 889 -18.56 -66.04 3.86
N THR A 890 -19.87 -66.01 4.13
CA THR A 890 -20.81 -65.06 3.52
C THR A 890 -21.07 -63.89 4.45
N PHE A 891 -21.09 -62.68 3.89
CA PHE A 891 -21.34 -61.44 4.59
C PHE A 891 -22.60 -60.78 4.02
N SER A 892 -23.44 -60.22 4.90
CA SER A 892 -24.65 -59.50 4.51
C SER A 892 -24.87 -58.27 5.38
N GLY A 893 -25.67 -57.31 4.90
CA GLY A 893 -25.89 -56.04 5.61
C GLY A 893 -24.66 -55.11 5.60
N LEU A 894 -23.75 -55.29 4.64
CA LEU A 894 -22.56 -54.48 4.52
C LEU A 894 -22.89 -53.04 4.09
N SER A 895 -22.06 -52.10 4.56
CA SER A 895 -22.14 -50.68 4.18
C SER A 895 -20.93 -50.24 3.35
N PHE A 896 -20.29 -51.18 2.64
CA PHE A 896 -19.03 -50.93 1.93
C PHE A 896 -19.27 -50.02 0.72
N TYR A 897 -18.73 -48.81 0.77
CA TYR A 897 -19.00 -47.77 -0.22
C TYR A 897 -17.83 -47.60 -1.19
N VAL A 898 -18.15 -47.67 -2.48
CA VAL A 898 -17.23 -47.42 -3.60
C VAL A 898 -17.68 -46.14 -4.30
N PRO A 899 -16.90 -45.04 -4.23
CA PRO A 899 -17.30 -43.77 -4.81
C PRO A 899 -17.38 -43.81 -6.35
N LYS A 900 -18.23 -42.97 -6.93
CA LYS A 900 -18.37 -42.84 -8.39
C LYS A 900 -17.03 -42.42 -9.00
N ASN A 901 -16.62 -43.11 -10.07
CA ASN A 901 -15.40 -42.86 -10.81
C ASN A 901 -14.14 -42.95 -9.94
N ASP A 902 -14.19 -43.78 -8.90
CA ASP A 902 -13.10 -44.01 -7.94
C ASP A 902 -13.12 -45.47 -7.47
N SER A 903 -12.23 -45.80 -6.55
CA SER A 903 -12.05 -47.14 -6.00
C SER A 903 -12.03 -47.16 -4.48
N ALA A 904 -12.33 -48.32 -3.91
CA ALA A 904 -12.23 -48.56 -2.47
C ALA A 904 -11.76 -49.99 -2.17
N ASP A 905 -10.98 -50.14 -1.12
CA ASP A 905 -10.40 -51.42 -0.70
C ASP A 905 -11.24 -52.12 0.37
N VAL A 906 -11.29 -53.45 0.29
CA VAL A 906 -11.76 -54.35 1.36
C VAL A 906 -10.64 -55.34 1.71
N LYS A 907 -10.20 -55.27 2.97
CA LYS A 907 -9.19 -56.17 3.54
C LYS A 907 -9.84 -57.38 4.16
N VAL A 908 -9.21 -58.53 4.02
CA VAL A 908 -9.65 -59.82 4.54
C VAL A 908 -8.62 -60.32 5.56
N PHE A 909 -9.10 -60.51 6.78
CA PHE A 909 -8.35 -61.06 7.89
C PHE A 909 -8.89 -62.43 8.29
N VAL A 910 -8.02 -63.29 8.81
CA VAL A 910 -8.39 -64.57 9.43
C VAL A 910 -7.80 -64.66 10.82
N GLY A 911 -8.52 -65.22 11.78
CA GLY A 911 -7.92 -65.62 13.05
C GLY A 911 -7.40 -67.05 12.92
N VAL A 912 -6.21 -67.35 13.43
CA VAL A 912 -5.58 -68.68 13.37
C VAL A 912 -5.58 -69.27 14.79
N PRO A 913 -6.24 -70.41 15.06
CA PRO A 913 -6.20 -71.03 16.37
C PRO A 913 -4.79 -71.57 16.68
N THR A 914 -4.51 -71.87 17.96
CA THR A 914 -3.27 -72.57 18.33
C THR A 914 -3.26 -73.99 17.78
N ILE A 915 -2.08 -74.61 17.59
CA ILE A 915 -1.98 -76.00 17.12
C ILE A 915 -2.77 -76.98 18.02
N ALA A 916 -2.71 -76.78 19.35
CA ALA A 916 -3.47 -77.57 20.32
C ALA A 916 -5.00 -77.46 20.15
N ASN A 917 -5.48 -76.41 19.48
CA ASN A 917 -6.89 -76.12 19.24
C ASN A 917 -7.28 -76.33 17.76
N GLY A 918 -6.55 -77.17 17.03
CA GLY A 918 -6.95 -77.68 15.71
C GLY A 918 -6.28 -77.03 14.50
N ALA A 919 -5.37 -76.06 14.70
CA ALA A 919 -4.55 -75.56 13.60
C ALA A 919 -3.48 -76.57 13.19
N THR A 920 -3.22 -76.66 11.89
CA THR A 920 -2.22 -77.57 11.31
C THR A 920 -1.00 -76.77 10.87
N SER A 921 0.19 -77.10 11.39
CA SER A 921 1.43 -76.49 10.90
C SER A 921 1.68 -76.86 9.44
N GLY A 922 2.11 -75.88 8.64
CA GLY A 922 2.29 -75.99 7.19
C GLY A 922 1.04 -75.69 6.36
N ALA A 923 -0.13 -75.50 6.99
CA ALA A 923 -1.35 -75.12 6.27
C ALA A 923 -1.19 -73.73 5.61
N GLY A 924 -1.34 -73.65 4.29
CA GLY A 924 -1.30 -72.40 3.54
C GLY A 924 -2.68 -71.76 3.44
N ILE A 925 -2.92 -70.70 4.21
CA ILE A 925 -4.18 -69.96 4.17
C ILE A 925 -4.18 -68.98 2.99
N THR A 926 -5.17 -69.14 2.12
CA THR A 926 -5.43 -68.27 0.97
C THR A 926 -6.92 -67.93 0.94
N THR A 927 -7.27 -66.77 0.34
CA THR A 927 -8.66 -66.35 0.18
C THR A 927 -8.99 -66.03 -1.27
N THR A 928 -10.22 -66.31 -1.70
CA THR A 928 -10.77 -65.92 -3.01
C THR A 928 -12.11 -65.23 -2.83
N LEU A 929 -12.28 -64.06 -3.43
CA LEU A 929 -13.55 -63.34 -3.46
C LEU A 929 -14.40 -63.84 -4.62
N ILE A 930 -15.65 -64.21 -4.33
CA ILE A 930 -16.58 -64.76 -5.32
C ILE A 930 -17.38 -63.63 -5.98
N HIS A 931 -17.41 -63.64 -7.31
CA HIS A 931 -17.83 -62.48 -8.09
C HIS A 931 -19.34 -62.37 -8.33
N ASN A 932 -20.08 -63.48 -8.24
CA ASN A 932 -21.50 -63.57 -8.64
C ASN A 932 -22.39 -64.39 -7.68
N ILE A 933 -21.81 -65.15 -6.75
CA ILE A 933 -22.54 -65.92 -5.73
C ILE A 933 -22.36 -65.19 -4.41
N GLY A 934 -23.45 -64.99 -3.67
CA GLY A 934 -23.43 -64.26 -2.39
C GLY A 934 -23.07 -62.77 -2.53
N PHE A 935 -23.00 -62.24 -3.75
CA PHE A 935 -22.67 -60.84 -4.02
C PHE A 935 -23.91 -59.98 -4.26
N GLN A 936 -23.93 -58.79 -3.69
CA GLN A 936 -24.94 -57.77 -3.99
C GLN A 936 -24.34 -56.37 -3.77
N ALA A 937 -24.54 -55.47 -4.72
CA ALA A 937 -24.26 -54.03 -4.55
C ALA A 937 -25.42 -53.19 -5.09
N ILE A 938 -25.65 -52.03 -4.48
CA ILE A 938 -26.72 -51.11 -4.85
C ILE A 938 -26.08 -49.83 -5.37
N ASP A 939 -26.50 -49.36 -6.54
CA ASP A 939 -26.02 -48.11 -7.12
C ASP A 939 -26.75 -46.87 -6.58
N SER A 940 -26.41 -45.66 -7.06
CA SER A 940 -27.05 -44.41 -6.58
C SER A 940 -28.54 -44.29 -6.89
N THR A 941 -29.10 -45.10 -7.80
CA THR A 941 -30.53 -45.07 -8.14
C THR A 941 -31.31 -46.19 -7.47
N GLY A 942 -30.67 -46.97 -6.61
CA GLY A 942 -31.29 -48.06 -5.86
C GLY A 942 -31.35 -49.38 -6.64
N ASN A 943 -30.73 -49.45 -7.82
CA ASN A 943 -30.70 -50.68 -8.60
C ASN A 943 -29.64 -51.64 -8.05
N ALA A 944 -30.04 -52.90 -7.83
CA ALA A 944 -29.16 -53.93 -7.32
C ALA A 944 -28.42 -54.65 -8.46
N THR A 945 -27.10 -54.76 -8.36
CA THR A 945 -26.29 -55.73 -9.13
C THR A 945 -25.98 -56.94 -8.27
N THR A 946 -26.07 -58.14 -8.87
CA THR A 946 -25.79 -59.43 -8.21
C THR A 946 -24.45 -60.02 -8.61
N SER A 947 -23.67 -59.30 -9.42
CA SER A 947 -22.29 -59.65 -9.72
C SER A 947 -21.38 -58.42 -9.75
N VAL A 948 -20.08 -58.67 -9.63
CA VAL A 948 -19.02 -57.69 -9.78
C VAL A 948 -17.93 -58.24 -10.70
N GLY A 949 -17.60 -57.51 -11.76
CA GLY A 949 -16.71 -58.02 -12.81
C GLY A 949 -17.20 -59.35 -13.44
N THR A 950 -16.27 -60.11 -14.02
CA THR A 950 -16.57 -61.30 -14.83
C THR A 950 -16.01 -62.61 -14.28
N ALA A 951 -15.18 -62.58 -13.23
CA ALA A 951 -14.54 -63.76 -12.66
C ALA A 951 -14.19 -63.56 -11.18
N ASN A 952 -14.04 -64.69 -10.44
CA ASN A 952 -13.55 -64.70 -9.07
C ASN A 952 -12.13 -64.12 -8.98
N VAL A 953 -11.82 -63.41 -7.89
CA VAL A 953 -10.49 -62.81 -7.68
C VAL A 953 -9.79 -63.53 -6.56
N SER A 954 -8.74 -64.29 -6.91
CA SER A 954 -7.85 -64.91 -5.94
C SER A 954 -6.97 -63.84 -5.28
N GLY A 955 -6.84 -63.93 -3.97
CA GLY A 955 -5.88 -63.14 -3.20
C GLY A 955 -4.43 -63.57 -3.39
N THR A 956 -4.22 -64.77 -3.95
CA THR A 956 -2.90 -65.37 -4.11
C THR A 956 -2.30 -65.05 -5.48
N SER A 957 -1.01 -64.71 -5.49
CA SER A 957 -0.16 -64.69 -6.68
C SER A 957 1.26 -65.10 -6.29
N THR A 958 2.19 -65.20 -7.24
CA THR A 958 3.62 -65.42 -6.94
C THR A 958 4.10 -64.43 -5.88
N GLY A 959 4.45 -64.92 -4.69
CA GLY A 959 4.96 -64.14 -3.56
C GLY A 959 3.93 -63.41 -2.68
N TYR A 960 2.62 -63.50 -2.96
CA TYR A 960 1.58 -62.76 -2.23
C TYR A 960 0.39 -63.64 -1.83
N GLY A 961 -0.24 -63.30 -0.71
CA GLY A 961 -1.55 -63.81 -0.30
C GLY A 961 -1.59 -65.28 0.09
N THR A 962 -0.46 -65.86 0.53
CA THR A 962 -0.42 -67.18 1.17
C THR A 962 0.21 -67.09 2.55
N MET A 963 -0.55 -67.41 3.59
CA MET A 963 -0.09 -67.36 4.99
C MET A 963 0.09 -68.78 5.52
N TYR A 964 1.35 -69.21 5.71
CA TYR A 964 1.66 -70.56 6.19
C TYR A 964 1.63 -70.62 7.71
N VAL A 965 0.70 -71.41 8.26
CA VAL A 965 0.57 -71.59 9.70
C VAL A 965 1.77 -72.33 10.26
N ARG A 966 2.36 -71.84 11.35
CA ARG A 966 3.45 -72.47 12.10
C ARG A 966 3.17 -72.40 13.59
N LYS A 967 3.59 -73.40 14.36
CA LYS A 967 3.54 -73.34 15.84
C LYS A 967 4.46 -72.26 16.39
N SER A 968 5.68 -72.21 15.84
CA SER A 968 6.74 -71.23 16.08
C SER A 968 7.64 -71.26 14.84
N PHE A 969 8.51 -70.27 14.64
CA PHE A 969 9.52 -70.33 13.57
C PHE A 969 10.79 -69.59 13.98
N PRO A 970 11.96 -70.01 13.48
CA PRO A 970 13.23 -69.37 13.79
C PRO A 970 13.33 -68.00 13.12
N THR A 971 13.86 -67.03 13.86
CA THR A 971 14.25 -65.71 13.35
C THR A 971 15.77 -65.61 13.34
N PHE A 972 16.33 -65.10 12.25
CA PHE A 972 17.78 -65.04 12.04
C PHE A 972 18.27 -63.59 12.06
N ALA A 973 19.29 -63.33 12.86
CA ALA A 973 19.94 -62.03 12.97
C ALA A 973 21.46 -62.20 12.87
N MET A 974 22.01 -61.86 11.69
CA MET A 974 23.45 -61.80 11.47
C MET A 974 24.13 -60.91 12.52
N GLN A 975 25.27 -61.36 13.04
CA GLN A 975 26.09 -60.64 14.01
C GLN A 975 27.43 -60.27 13.37
N SER A 976 28.06 -59.22 13.89
CA SER A 976 29.41 -58.87 13.46
C SER A 976 30.43 -59.92 13.90
N VAL A 977 31.46 -60.07 13.07
CA VAL A 977 32.68 -60.82 13.35
C VAL A 977 33.88 -59.85 13.32
N GLY A 978 35.09 -60.33 13.63
CA GLY A 978 36.30 -59.52 13.54
C GLY A 978 36.52 -58.96 12.13
N THR A 979 37.35 -57.92 12.00
CA THR A 979 37.59 -57.25 10.70
C THR A 979 38.69 -57.91 9.87
N THR A 980 39.50 -58.79 10.46
CA THR A 980 40.58 -59.50 9.79
C THR A 980 40.31 -61.00 9.87
N PRO A 981 40.15 -61.70 8.73
CA PRO A 981 39.84 -63.12 8.73
C PRO A 981 41.10 -63.92 9.09
N ALA A 982 40.93 -64.97 9.89
CA ALA A 982 42.00 -65.89 10.25
C ALA A 982 41.46 -67.31 10.39
N ALA A 983 42.30 -68.31 10.12
CA ALA A 983 41.97 -69.71 10.35
C ALA A 983 41.59 -69.93 11.83
N GLY A 984 40.54 -70.71 12.07
CA GLY A 984 40.01 -70.99 13.41
C GLY A 984 39.20 -69.86 14.05
N GLN A 985 39.06 -68.69 13.42
CA GLN A 985 38.23 -67.57 13.88
C GLN A 985 36.87 -67.53 13.17
N ALA A 986 35.91 -66.81 13.74
CA ALA A 986 34.59 -66.62 13.16
C ALA A 986 34.67 -65.84 11.85
N LEU A 987 34.26 -66.47 10.74
CA LEU A 987 34.12 -65.85 9.43
C LEU A 987 32.66 -65.44 9.15
N TYR A 988 31.70 -66.03 9.85
CA TYR A 988 30.30 -65.61 9.87
C TYR A 988 29.70 -65.90 11.24
N ARG A 989 28.83 -65.02 11.75
CA ARG A 989 28.15 -65.21 13.03
C ARG A 989 26.67 -64.86 12.89
N VAL A 990 25.79 -65.67 13.46
CA VAL A 990 24.34 -65.47 13.39
C VAL A 990 23.67 -65.86 14.71
N ASN A 991 22.73 -65.02 15.15
CA ASN A 991 21.79 -65.35 16.21
C ASN A 991 20.55 -65.97 15.60
N VAL A 992 20.08 -67.07 16.18
CA VAL A 992 18.82 -67.72 15.83
C VAL A 992 17.94 -67.75 17.06
N SER A 993 16.76 -67.13 16.97
CA SER A 993 15.80 -67.03 18.09
C SER A 993 14.50 -67.73 17.76
N ALA A 994 13.86 -68.35 18.76
CA ALA A 994 12.52 -68.90 18.64
C ALA A 994 11.47 -67.93 19.17
N ASP A 995 10.26 -67.97 18.58
CA ASP A 995 9.13 -67.20 19.10
C ASP A 995 8.69 -67.69 20.50
N ALA A 996 7.97 -66.84 21.25
CA ALA A 996 7.39 -67.20 22.54
C ALA A 996 6.36 -68.34 22.44
N ALA A 997 5.74 -68.54 21.28
CA ALA A 997 4.76 -69.59 21.04
C ALA A 997 5.33 -71.02 21.11
N GLY A 998 6.65 -71.19 20.98
CA GLY A 998 7.29 -72.50 21.15
C GLY A 998 8.76 -72.55 20.74
N ALA A 999 9.45 -73.59 21.20
CA ALA A 999 10.82 -73.90 20.76
C ALA A 999 10.84 -74.34 19.29
N VAL A 1000 11.98 -74.14 18.62
CA VAL A 1000 12.24 -74.61 17.26
C VAL A 1000 13.50 -75.46 17.23
N ASP A 1001 13.56 -76.43 16.33
CA ASP A 1001 14.75 -77.25 16.12
C ASP A 1001 15.39 -76.94 14.78
N LEU A 1002 16.73 -77.04 14.73
CA LEU A 1002 17.54 -76.87 13.53
C LEU A 1002 18.34 -78.15 13.28
N ASP A 1003 18.45 -78.52 12.00
CA ASP A 1003 19.19 -79.70 11.54
C ASP A 1003 20.23 -79.35 10.47
N GLN A 1004 20.03 -78.27 9.72
CA GLN A 1004 20.98 -77.89 8.67
C GLN A 1004 21.00 -76.38 8.44
N LEU A 1005 22.21 -75.84 8.27
CA LEU A 1005 22.45 -74.51 7.71
C LEU A 1005 23.41 -74.60 6.52
N THR A 1006 23.14 -73.78 5.50
CA THR A 1006 23.96 -73.71 4.29
C THR A 1006 24.45 -72.28 4.10
N PHE A 1007 25.71 -72.12 3.72
CA PHE A 1007 26.36 -70.84 3.49
C PHE A 1007 26.86 -70.75 2.04
N ASN A 1008 26.78 -69.56 1.46
CA ASN A 1008 27.46 -69.22 0.22
C ASN A 1008 28.79 -68.55 0.58
N VAL A 1009 29.88 -69.08 0.07
CA VAL A 1009 31.25 -68.58 0.26
C VAL A 1009 31.83 -68.22 -1.10
N SER A 1010 32.26 -66.98 -1.24
CA SER A 1010 32.96 -66.48 -2.42
C SER A 1010 34.32 -65.92 -2.01
N THR A 1011 35.37 -66.29 -2.72
CA THR A 1011 36.72 -65.76 -2.50
C THR A 1011 37.30 -65.23 -3.81
N SER A 1012 38.28 -64.33 -3.72
CA SER A 1012 39.12 -63.95 -4.87
C SER A 1012 40.40 -64.79 -4.91
N THR A 1013 41.54 -64.24 -4.49
CA THR A 1013 42.85 -64.90 -4.43
C THR A 1013 43.08 -65.68 -3.14
N ALA A 1014 42.25 -65.45 -2.11
CA ALA A 1014 42.30 -66.19 -0.85
C ALA A 1014 41.77 -67.62 -1.03
N THR A 1015 42.38 -68.56 -0.30
CA THR A 1015 41.90 -69.93 -0.17
C THR A 1015 41.41 -70.14 1.25
N VAL A 1016 40.14 -70.54 1.40
CA VAL A 1016 39.49 -70.84 2.68
C VAL A 1016 38.87 -72.22 2.57
N ALA A 1017 39.25 -73.15 3.45
CA ALA A 1017 38.82 -74.55 3.38
C ALA A 1017 38.64 -75.18 4.77
N GLY A 1018 37.92 -76.31 4.82
CA GLY A 1018 37.60 -77.05 6.03
C GLY A 1018 36.66 -76.30 6.98
N PHE A 1019 35.41 -76.10 6.60
CA PHE A 1019 34.43 -75.34 7.39
C PHE A 1019 33.79 -76.16 8.50
N THR A 1020 33.67 -75.56 9.69
CA THR A 1020 32.95 -76.13 10.83
C THR A 1020 32.04 -75.06 11.43
N LEU A 1021 30.80 -75.42 11.72
CA LEU A 1021 29.84 -74.57 12.42
C LEU A 1021 29.90 -74.84 13.92
N TYR A 1022 29.94 -73.80 14.74
CA TYR A 1022 29.99 -73.90 16.20
C TYR A 1022 28.76 -73.26 16.82
N ASP A 1023 28.16 -73.91 17.83
CA ASP A 1023 27.28 -73.24 18.81
C ASP A 1023 28.17 -72.57 19.86
N VAL A 1024 28.00 -71.26 20.06
CA VAL A 1024 28.76 -70.44 21.01
C VAL A 1024 27.89 -69.76 22.06
N THR A 1025 26.61 -70.15 22.18
CA THR A 1025 25.58 -69.50 23.01
C THR A 1025 25.97 -69.35 24.49
N GLY A 1026 26.75 -70.29 25.03
CA GLY A 1026 27.24 -70.27 26.42
C GLY A 1026 28.69 -69.82 26.61
N GLY A 1027 29.31 -69.22 25.58
CA GLY A 1027 30.72 -68.80 25.60
C GLY A 1027 31.74 -69.92 25.34
N THR A 1028 31.33 -71.19 25.41
CA THR A 1028 32.12 -72.35 24.97
C THR A 1028 31.70 -72.77 23.57
N ALA A 1029 32.65 -72.88 22.64
CA ALA A 1029 32.37 -73.26 21.25
C ALA A 1029 32.22 -74.79 21.13
N THR A 1030 31.04 -75.25 20.72
CA THR A 1030 30.73 -76.67 20.48
C THR A 1030 30.53 -76.90 18.98
N ALA A 1031 31.37 -77.75 18.37
CA ALA A 1031 31.27 -78.06 16.95
C ALA A 1031 29.97 -78.82 16.64
N LEU A 1032 29.29 -78.43 15.55
CA LEU A 1032 28.02 -79.02 15.12
C LEU A 1032 28.19 -80.04 13.99
N ASN A 1033 29.38 -80.12 13.38
CA ASN A 1033 29.77 -81.14 12.42
C ASN A 1033 31.17 -81.67 12.78
N ALA A 1034 31.31 -82.98 12.93
CA ALA A 1034 32.53 -83.67 13.35
C ALA A 1034 33.56 -83.73 12.22
N THR A 1035 33.10 -83.77 10.98
CA THR A 1035 33.96 -83.68 9.79
C THR A 1035 33.83 -82.29 9.19
N ALA A 1036 34.95 -81.59 9.02
CA ALA A 1036 34.98 -80.29 8.35
C ALA A 1036 34.45 -80.42 6.90
N VAL A 1037 33.61 -79.48 6.49
CA VAL A 1037 32.95 -79.49 5.18
C VAL A 1037 33.68 -78.58 4.22
N GLU A 1038 33.90 -79.04 2.99
CA GLU A 1038 34.46 -78.22 1.92
C GLU A 1038 33.39 -77.48 1.13
N ALA A 1039 33.73 -76.27 0.63
CA ALA A 1039 32.89 -75.58 -0.32
C ALA A 1039 32.85 -76.34 -1.65
N ASN A 1040 31.67 -76.51 -2.24
CA ASN A 1040 31.56 -77.12 -3.56
C ASN A 1040 32.02 -76.16 -4.68
N ALA A 1041 31.99 -76.62 -5.94
CA ALA A 1041 32.41 -75.81 -7.09
C ALA A 1041 31.63 -74.50 -7.29
N SER A 1042 30.46 -74.35 -6.64
CA SER A 1042 29.64 -73.14 -6.65
C SER A 1042 29.84 -72.28 -5.39
N GLY A 1043 30.81 -72.60 -4.54
CA GLY A 1043 31.06 -71.90 -3.28
C GLY A 1043 30.07 -72.22 -2.16
N VAL A 1044 29.26 -73.28 -2.29
CA VAL A 1044 28.24 -73.62 -1.28
C VAL A 1044 28.82 -74.55 -0.23
N VAL A 1045 28.71 -74.14 1.03
CA VAL A 1045 29.10 -74.91 2.24
C VAL A 1045 27.83 -75.34 2.95
N LYS A 1046 27.51 -76.63 2.90
CA LYS A 1046 26.28 -77.19 3.46
C LYS A 1046 26.58 -78.03 4.69
N ILE A 1047 26.05 -77.63 5.84
CA ILE A 1047 26.39 -78.23 7.13
C ILE A 1047 25.14 -78.85 7.75
N PRO A 1048 24.91 -80.17 7.58
CA PRO A 1048 24.01 -80.91 8.43
C PRO A 1048 24.62 -81.03 9.84
N PHE A 1049 23.77 -81.07 10.86
CA PHE A 1049 24.21 -81.12 12.24
C PHE A 1049 24.37 -82.59 12.69
N ASP A 1050 25.37 -82.86 13.53
CA ASP A 1050 25.59 -84.17 14.14
C ASP A 1050 24.86 -84.35 15.48
N SER A 1051 24.36 -83.25 16.04
CA SER A 1051 23.44 -83.25 17.18
C SER A 1051 22.30 -82.24 17.03
N LEU A 1052 21.13 -82.57 17.56
CA LEU A 1052 19.92 -81.78 17.42
C LEU A 1052 20.11 -80.41 18.07
N GLN A 1053 19.83 -79.35 17.32
CA GLN A 1053 19.96 -77.99 17.81
C GLN A 1053 18.59 -77.38 18.12
N GLN A 1054 18.16 -77.53 19.36
CA GLN A 1054 16.96 -76.86 19.86
C GLN A 1054 17.26 -75.41 20.28
N VAL A 1055 16.47 -74.47 19.78
CA VAL A 1055 16.36 -73.11 20.30
C VAL A 1055 15.06 -73.05 21.11
N GLY A 1056 15.19 -72.91 22.44
CA GLY A 1056 14.02 -72.85 23.34
C GLY A 1056 13.09 -71.66 23.06
N ALA A 1057 11.83 -71.75 23.48
CA ALA A 1057 10.87 -70.64 23.33
C ALA A 1057 11.41 -69.36 23.98
N SER A 1058 11.35 -68.24 23.25
CA SER A 1058 11.94 -66.94 23.64
C SER A 1058 13.46 -66.97 23.93
N GLN A 1059 14.17 -68.03 23.53
CA GLN A 1059 15.62 -68.11 23.66
C GLN A 1059 16.30 -67.80 22.33
N THR A 1060 17.59 -67.45 22.42
CA THR A 1060 18.47 -67.21 21.27
C THR A 1060 19.68 -68.12 21.39
N LYS A 1061 20.04 -68.79 20.28
CA LYS A 1061 21.34 -69.42 20.12
C LYS A 1061 22.22 -68.64 19.16
N THR A 1062 23.53 -68.63 19.39
CA THR A 1062 24.51 -67.97 18.52
C THR A 1062 25.39 -69.01 17.85
N TYR A 1063 25.49 -68.95 16.53
CA TYR A 1063 26.31 -69.84 15.73
C TYR A 1063 27.44 -69.10 15.01
N GLU A 1064 28.60 -69.73 14.91
CA GLU A 1064 29.77 -69.22 14.19
C GLU A 1064 30.29 -70.21 13.14
N LEU A 1065 30.42 -69.75 11.90
CA LEU A 1065 31.12 -70.49 10.86
C LEU A 1065 32.61 -70.16 10.92
N ARG A 1066 33.46 -71.19 11.04
CA ARG A 1066 34.92 -71.07 11.08
C ARG A 1066 35.55 -71.96 10.03
N SER A 1067 36.73 -71.61 9.52
CA SER A 1067 37.52 -72.45 8.61
C SER A 1067 38.75 -73.03 9.30
N ALA A 1068 39.16 -74.23 8.93
CA ALA A 1068 40.38 -74.86 9.41
C ALA A 1068 41.63 -74.26 8.76
N THR A 1069 41.51 -73.83 7.50
CA THR A 1069 42.60 -73.20 6.75
C THR A 1069 42.18 -71.85 6.15
N LEU A 1070 43.14 -70.94 6.12
CA LEU A 1070 43.07 -69.67 5.40
C LEU A 1070 44.49 -69.35 4.89
N SER A 1071 44.65 -69.29 3.58
CA SER A 1071 45.93 -68.98 2.92
C SER A 1071 45.74 -67.96 1.80
N ASN A 1072 46.85 -67.35 1.34
CA ASN A 1072 46.85 -66.31 0.31
C ASN A 1072 46.03 -65.05 0.66
N TRP A 1073 45.98 -64.69 1.95
CA TRP A 1073 45.37 -63.45 2.42
C TRP A 1073 46.35 -62.28 2.28
N THR A 1074 46.45 -61.75 1.05
CA THR A 1074 47.34 -60.64 0.66
C THR A 1074 46.54 -59.51 0.03
N THR A 1075 47.13 -58.32 -0.18
CA THR A 1075 46.46 -57.16 -0.82
C THR A 1075 45.69 -57.54 -2.08
N GLY A 1076 44.39 -57.18 -2.12
CA GLY A 1076 43.46 -57.55 -3.20
C GLY A 1076 42.70 -58.87 -2.99
N ALA A 1077 42.98 -59.61 -1.91
CA ALA A 1077 42.20 -60.76 -1.50
C ALA A 1077 40.85 -60.35 -0.89
N SER A 1078 39.78 -61.10 -1.18
CA SER A 1078 38.47 -60.94 -0.59
C SER A 1078 37.84 -62.28 -0.21
N ILE A 1079 37.04 -62.27 0.84
CA ILE A 1079 36.21 -63.38 1.31
C ILE A 1079 34.82 -62.81 1.60
N SER A 1080 33.78 -63.40 1.04
CA SER A 1080 32.39 -63.02 1.24
C SER A 1080 31.58 -64.25 1.64
N ILE A 1081 30.84 -64.18 2.75
CA ILE A 1081 30.04 -65.29 3.28
C ILE A 1081 28.63 -64.80 3.61
N SER A 1082 27.61 -65.50 3.12
CA SER A 1082 26.21 -65.28 3.48
C SER A 1082 25.49 -66.59 3.75
N LEU A 1083 24.37 -66.54 4.48
CA LEU A 1083 23.50 -67.71 4.62
C LEU A 1083 22.71 -67.91 3.32
N ALA A 1084 22.60 -69.17 2.86
CA ALA A 1084 21.85 -69.48 1.66
C ALA A 1084 20.33 -69.53 1.93
N GLN A 1085 19.53 -69.04 0.98
CA GLN A 1085 18.08 -68.92 1.10
C GLN A 1085 17.35 -70.00 0.27
N ASP A 1086 16.25 -70.54 0.82
CA ASP A 1086 15.29 -71.34 0.08
C ASP A 1086 14.23 -70.46 -0.60
N THR A 1087 14.05 -70.59 -1.92
CA THR A 1087 13.15 -69.75 -2.73
C THR A 1087 11.79 -70.38 -3.01
N SER A 1088 11.57 -71.62 -2.59
CA SER A 1088 10.31 -72.36 -2.70
C SER A 1088 10.03 -73.14 -1.43
N LEU A 1089 8.74 -73.33 -1.11
CA LEU A 1089 8.31 -74.10 0.06
C LEU A 1089 8.65 -75.59 -0.11
N ALA A 1090 9.24 -76.20 0.92
CA ALA A 1090 9.25 -77.65 1.07
C ALA A 1090 8.03 -78.12 1.89
N SER A 1091 7.37 -79.18 1.41
CA SER A 1091 6.33 -79.86 2.20
C SER A 1091 6.91 -80.36 3.51
N ASN A 1092 6.12 -80.31 4.58
CA ASN A 1092 6.57 -80.82 5.86
C ASN A 1092 6.89 -82.32 5.74
N ALA A 1093 8.07 -82.74 6.23
CA ALA A 1093 8.57 -84.11 6.10
C ALA A 1093 9.53 -84.45 7.24
N ALA A 1094 10.13 -85.64 7.22
CA ALA A 1094 11.22 -85.98 8.14
C ALA A 1094 12.51 -85.24 7.74
N ALA A 1095 13.31 -84.82 8.72
CA ALA A 1095 14.51 -84.00 8.50
C ALA A 1095 15.46 -84.59 7.43
N THR A 1096 15.70 -85.91 7.49
CA THR A 1096 16.57 -86.65 6.56
C THR A 1096 16.14 -86.57 5.08
N SER A 1097 14.86 -86.34 4.81
CA SER A 1097 14.36 -86.18 3.45
C SER A 1097 14.58 -84.76 2.89
N LEU A 1098 14.78 -83.77 3.77
CA LEU A 1098 14.91 -82.36 3.41
C LEU A 1098 16.37 -81.90 3.30
N THR A 1099 17.29 -82.55 4.02
CA THR A 1099 18.72 -82.22 4.03
C THR A 1099 19.44 -82.51 2.72
N SER A 1100 18.83 -83.10 1.69
CA SER A 1100 19.48 -83.30 0.39
C SER A 1100 19.27 -82.11 -0.57
N GLY A 1101 18.09 -81.48 -0.56
CA GLY A 1101 17.69 -80.44 -1.53
C GLY A 1101 17.62 -79.00 -1.00
N ASN A 1102 17.48 -78.80 0.32
CA ASN A 1102 17.18 -77.49 0.92
C ASN A 1102 18.42 -76.82 1.53
N LYS A 1103 18.33 -75.52 1.82
CA LYS A 1103 19.41 -74.70 2.38
C LYS A 1103 19.36 -74.65 3.90
N VAL A 1104 18.19 -74.33 4.45
CA VAL A 1104 17.94 -74.35 5.90
C VAL A 1104 16.91 -75.45 6.17
N VAL A 1105 17.16 -76.31 7.15
CA VAL A 1105 16.21 -77.36 7.59
C VAL A 1105 15.91 -77.19 9.06
N TRP A 1106 14.63 -77.02 9.39
CA TRP A 1106 14.17 -76.69 10.74
C TRP A 1106 12.78 -77.28 11.02
N SER A 1107 12.42 -77.41 12.29
CA SER A 1107 11.08 -77.83 12.73
C SER A 1107 10.52 -76.87 13.78
N ASP A 1108 9.20 -76.68 13.73
CA ASP A 1108 8.45 -75.90 14.73
C ASP A 1108 8.01 -76.73 15.95
N ARG A 1109 8.42 -78.01 16.00
CA ARG A 1109 8.06 -78.97 17.05
C ARG A 1109 6.56 -79.08 17.25
N SER A 1110 5.80 -79.04 16.17
CA SER A 1110 4.35 -79.31 16.18
C SER A 1110 4.04 -80.80 16.35
N ALA A 1111 4.95 -81.70 15.98
CA ALA A 1111 4.92 -83.13 16.29
C ALA A 1111 5.60 -83.44 17.65
N SER A 1112 5.25 -84.58 18.24
CA SER A 1112 5.68 -84.95 19.59
C SER A 1112 7.06 -85.62 19.70
N ASP A 1113 7.68 -86.06 18.60
CA ASP A 1113 8.89 -86.90 18.60
C ASP A 1113 10.12 -86.22 17.99
N HIS A 1114 10.88 -85.52 18.84
CA HIS A 1114 12.12 -84.80 18.47
C HIS A 1114 13.27 -85.15 19.43
N ALA A 1115 13.34 -86.40 19.88
CA ALA A 1115 14.34 -86.81 20.88
C ALA A 1115 15.77 -86.94 20.31
N THR A 1116 15.92 -87.14 18.99
CA THR A 1116 17.20 -87.30 18.30
C THR A 1116 17.19 -86.63 16.92
N LEU A 1117 18.36 -86.45 16.31
CA LEU A 1117 18.43 -86.03 14.91
C LEU A 1117 17.85 -87.09 13.97
N GLY A 1118 17.26 -86.63 12.87
CA GLY A 1118 16.68 -87.49 11.84
C GLY A 1118 15.47 -88.30 12.31
N THR A 1119 14.71 -87.82 13.30
CA THR A 1119 13.46 -88.47 13.73
C THR A 1119 12.46 -88.63 12.60
N ALA A 1120 11.56 -89.61 12.75
CA ALA A 1120 10.43 -89.82 11.84
C ALA A 1120 9.35 -88.73 11.95
N ALA A 1121 9.52 -87.72 12.83
CA ALA A 1121 8.60 -86.60 12.92
C ALA A 1121 8.53 -85.88 11.57
N THR A 1122 7.31 -85.65 11.09
CA THR A 1122 7.05 -85.12 9.75
C THR A 1122 6.74 -83.63 9.75
N ASP A 1123 7.17 -82.88 10.77
CA ASP A 1123 6.95 -81.44 10.92
C ASP A 1123 8.17 -80.57 10.55
N TRP A 1124 9.23 -81.18 9.99
CA TRP A 1124 10.39 -80.44 9.49
C TRP A 1124 10.06 -79.79 8.15
N THR A 1125 10.63 -78.61 7.89
CA THR A 1125 10.46 -77.85 6.65
C THR A 1125 11.74 -77.11 6.29
N ASN A 1126 11.71 -76.32 5.22
CA ASN A 1126 12.86 -75.56 4.74
C ASN A 1126 12.82 -74.06 5.10
N GLY A 1127 13.85 -73.31 4.75
CA GLY A 1127 14.00 -71.89 5.10
C GLY A 1127 13.08 -70.90 4.38
N TYR A 1128 12.07 -71.37 3.65
CA TYR A 1128 11.19 -70.51 2.87
C TYR A 1128 10.42 -69.52 3.77
N LEU A 1129 10.48 -68.23 3.42
CA LEU A 1129 9.82 -67.11 4.13
C LEU A 1129 10.29 -66.87 5.58
N LEU A 1130 11.47 -67.33 5.97
CA LEU A 1130 12.05 -67.00 7.29
C LEU A 1130 12.71 -65.61 7.30
N LYS A 1131 13.52 -65.32 6.28
CA LYS A 1131 14.17 -64.02 6.04
C LYS A 1131 14.71 -63.97 4.61
N ASP A 1132 14.90 -62.76 4.09
CA ASP A 1132 15.81 -62.53 2.96
C ASP A 1132 17.26 -62.44 3.45
N PHE A 1133 18.06 -63.47 3.14
CA PHE A 1133 19.46 -63.57 3.54
C PHE A 1133 20.43 -62.91 2.56
N THR A 1134 19.95 -62.41 1.41
CA THR A 1134 20.84 -61.84 0.37
C THR A 1134 21.59 -60.60 0.84
N SER A 1135 21.05 -59.87 1.81
CA SER A 1135 21.68 -58.69 2.43
C SER A 1135 22.54 -59.02 3.67
N ASP A 1136 22.44 -60.24 4.21
CA ASP A 1136 23.17 -60.68 5.42
C ASP A 1136 24.53 -61.31 5.04
N THR A 1137 25.43 -60.51 4.47
CA THR A 1137 26.75 -60.96 3.99
C THR A 1137 27.90 -60.40 4.84
N THR A 1138 28.75 -61.26 5.39
CA THR A 1138 30.05 -60.87 5.96
C THR A 1138 31.06 -60.77 4.83
N SER A 1139 31.70 -59.61 4.68
CA SER A 1139 32.76 -59.42 3.69
C SER A 1139 34.06 -58.98 4.37
N PHE A 1140 35.16 -59.62 3.98
CA PHE A 1140 36.52 -59.23 4.31
C PHE A 1140 37.23 -58.83 3.02
N ASN A 1141 37.98 -57.73 3.05
CA ASN A 1141 38.85 -57.30 1.96
C ASN A 1141 40.21 -56.89 2.54
N TYR A 1142 41.31 -57.31 1.90
CA TYR A 1142 42.68 -56.93 2.27
C TYR A 1142 43.14 -55.70 1.51
#